data_AF-A0A1I1SKY3-F1
#
_entry.id   AF-A0A1I1SKY3-F1
#
_cell.length_a   1.000
_cell.length_b   1.000
_cell.length_c   1.000
_cell.angle_alpha   90.00
_cell.angle_beta   90.00
_cell.angle_gamma   90.00
#
_symmetry.space_group_name_H-M   'P 1'
#
loop_
_entity.id
_entity.type
_entity.pdbx_description
1 polymer ?
#
loop_
_entity_poly.entity_id
_entity_poly.type
_entity_poly.pdbx_seq_one_letter_code
_entity_poly.pdbx_strand_id
1 'polypeptide(L)'
;MLASSGAAASSTRSNTPSLRRATRLGVLGLGLALFACRPQQTTAPGDSGPVAWIDADPLQPAEIPPANASSRAAAARLDRLLDLLDAARFTGDEGAREALWTALGGAARGRGPEATREAETRLLTEALALDLKPDLDDDARGFLAGAITLLSADLGLVAGSEDLSVRVAAYRNIAEDGHPRAADNARWRLYDHVRGCLAGAAAAAPERRLEVAVHGLYVREDSLAAWLDDRAVHAQAPWPPPAELWGLLTAERDALAALPRWRGVLARRDRGDAVLQDTFLAALPAARDPAWDLQRVPAGTGRKDSLAPVVGIAGEDVTVDLGRPGARRSTRGAPELVRAVEAALARDGRGAVLLVAPPLLPSPALNSILRTLLDARVARIESAVREPRLPEGTGDIIAALPLEVVRPSDQGPAAQVLSRARVRVHLGGRGPRVAVDGGWLDLLPGPSDLDAQLARLDRAYPRERMVTLTLGDDVLYQQLQDLLRALVGGPQRRFDVVAWTPAAAPPPADLPEKSLAEARRRLDVRAGLFTRTASAGLVLPAPPPGAPAEPLLPEGDHKRAEALALGFVRCLPELETPLRPGEFVDVELRFEEGRLAGVEPRPPKTRVPPPRLAALKTCVEDEARGFRLREQQAGVRFTVRVRPS
;
A
#
# COMPACT_ATOMS: atom_id res chain seq x y z
N MET A 1 -0.97 5.05 59.01
CA MET A 1 -2.24 5.11 59.77
C MET A 1 -2.86 6.49 59.53
N LEU A 2 -4.18 6.58 59.30
CA LEU A 2 -5.04 7.79 59.34
C LEU A 2 -4.65 8.94 58.35
N ALA A 3 -5.51 9.50 57.49
CA ALA A 3 -6.87 10.09 57.66
C ALA A 3 -6.84 11.41 58.47
N SER A 4 -7.52 12.51 58.10
CA SER A 4 -8.38 12.89 56.95
C SER A 4 -8.33 14.46 56.80
N SER A 5 -9.18 15.26 56.13
CA SER A 5 -10.48 15.17 55.40
C SER A 5 -10.72 16.46 54.56
N GLY A 6 -11.57 16.43 53.53
CA GLY A 6 -12.11 17.64 52.83
C GLY A 6 -12.04 17.54 51.30
N ALA A 7 -13.08 17.25 50.50
CA ALA A 7 -14.56 17.22 50.61
C ALA A 7 -15.30 18.48 50.14
N ALA A 8 -15.93 18.39 48.96
CA ALA A 8 -17.02 19.24 48.47
C ALA A 8 -17.92 18.41 47.52
N ALA A 9 -19.24 18.60 47.58
CA ALA A 9 -20.24 17.96 46.70
C ALA A 9 -20.53 18.86 45.48
N SER A 10 -21.19 18.45 44.39
CA SER A 10 -22.20 17.40 44.17
C SER A 10 -22.14 16.94 42.67
N SER A 11 -23.03 16.14 42.07
CA SER A 11 -24.38 15.66 42.42
C SER A 11 -24.71 14.33 41.72
N THR A 12 -25.99 13.95 41.63
CA THR A 12 -26.47 12.76 40.89
C THR A 12 -27.71 13.07 40.04
N ARG A 13 -27.82 12.48 38.84
CA ARG A 13 -28.89 11.54 38.44
C ARG A 13 -28.84 11.16 36.95
N SER A 14 -29.66 10.17 36.60
CA SER A 14 -29.63 9.36 35.39
C SER A 14 -30.85 9.56 34.45
N ASN A 15 -30.83 8.81 33.35
CA ASN A 15 -31.96 8.34 32.53
C ASN A 15 -32.51 9.18 31.35
N THR A 16 -32.28 8.61 30.15
CA THR A 16 -33.21 8.41 29.00
C THR A 16 -33.79 9.62 28.23
N PRO A 17 -33.82 9.56 26.88
CA PRO A 17 -34.39 10.62 26.03
C PRO A 17 -35.90 10.43 25.74
N SER A 18 -36.61 11.53 25.47
CA SER A 18 -37.96 11.46 24.86
C SER A 18 -38.36 12.70 24.04
N LEU A 19 -38.59 12.50 22.74
CA LEU A 19 -39.76 12.95 21.96
C LEU A 19 -40.34 14.38 22.18
N ARG A 20 -40.18 15.28 21.17
CA ARG A 20 -41.26 15.86 20.28
C ARG A 20 -41.16 17.36 19.93
N ARG A 21 -41.34 17.63 18.61
CA ARG A 21 -41.96 18.84 17.98
C ARG A 21 -41.15 20.16 18.12
N ALA A 22 -41.34 21.19 17.28
CA ALA A 22 -42.20 21.40 16.10
C ALA A 22 -41.36 22.02 14.94
N THR A 23 -41.84 22.14 13.70
CA THR A 23 -42.78 23.21 13.25
C THR A 23 -43.70 22.81 12.07
N ARG A 24 -44.72 23.62 11.80
CA ARG A 24 -45.65 23.59 10.64
C ARG A 24 -45.96 25.03 10.21
N LEU A 25 -46.22 25.27 8.90
CA LEU A 25 -46.95 26.38 8.22
C LEU A 25 -46.27 26.67 6.86
N GLY A 26 -46.91 27.02 5.73
CA GLY A 26 -48.33 26.97 5.28
C GLY A 26 -48.39 26.30 3.87
N VAL A 27 -49.39 26.41 2.98
CA VAL A 27 -50.48 27.40 2.77
C VAL A 27 -51.70 26.71 2.09
N LEU A 28 -52.86 27.39 2.06
CA LEU A 28 -54.17 27.07 1.45
C LEU A 28 -54.14 26.84 -0.09
N GLY A 29 -55.19 26.35 -0.79
CA GLY A 29 -56.52 25.83 -0.39
C GLY A 29 -57.62 25.99 -1.48
N LEU A 30 -58.78 25.32 -1.32
CA LEU A 30 -59.97 25.22 -2.23
C LEU A 30 -59.75 24.46 -3.57
N GLY A 31 -60.74 23.79 -4.17
CA GLY A 31 -62.16 23.64 -3.78
C GLY A 31 -62.98 22.59 -4.58
N LEU A 32 -64.31 22.62 -4.38
CA LEU A 32 -65.43 21.78 -4.86
C LEU A 32 -65.50 21.48 -6.39
N ALA A 33 -66.27 20.51 -6.96
CA ALA A 33 -66.95 19.28 -6.49
C ALA A 33 -67.69 18.58 -7.70
N LEU A 34 -68.49 17.53 -7.40
CA LEU A 34 -69.60 16.93 -8.18
C LEU A 34 -69.36 15.71 -9.13
N PHE A 35 -69.98 14.59 -8.74
CA PHE A 35 -70.76 13.59 -9.52
C PHE A 35 -70.19 12.75 -10.70
N ALA A 36 -70.33 11.43 -10.52
CA ALA A 36 -71.03 10.45 -11.39
C ALA A 36 -70.22 9.29 -12.02
N CYS A 37 -70.97 8.23 -12.36
CA CYS A 37 -70.62 7.03 -13.15
C CYS A 37 -69.57 6.06 -12.57
N ARG A 38 -70.10 5.02 -11.90
CA ARG A 38 -69.43 3.81 -11.43
C ARG A 38 -69.19 2.82 -12.59
N PRO A 39 -67.95 2.42 -12.91
CA PRO A 39 -67.67 1.10 -13.48
C PRO A 39 -67.55 0.07 -12.35
N GLN A 40 -68.11 -1.12 -12.54
CA GLN A 40 -68.06 -2.19 -11.55
C GLN A 40 -66.72 -2.96 -11.67
N GLN A 41 -65.65 -2.42 -11.10
CA GLN A 41 -64.44 -3.19 -10.88
C GLN A 41 -64.75 -4.35 -9.93
N THR A 42 -64.65 -5.58 -10.44
CA THR A 42 -64.42 -6.77 -9.61
C THR A 42 -63.03 -6.65 -9.00
N THR A 43 -62.94 -6.03 -7.83
CA THR A 43 -61.78 -6.21 -6.97
C THR A 43 -61.68 -7.69 -6.63
N ALA A 44 -60.63 -8.35 -7.14
CA ALA A 44 -60.13 -9.56 -6.50
C ALA A 44 -59.95 -9.27 -4.99
N PRO A 45 -60.16 -10.26 -4.11
CA PRO A 45 -60.06 -10.04 -2.67
C PRO A 45 -58.72 -9.39 -2.34
N GLY A 46 -58.76 -8.31 -1.56
CA GLY A 46 -57.60 -7.46 -1.28
C GLY A 46 -56.45 -8.28 -0.69
N ASP A 47 -55.47 -8.59 -1.51
CA ASP A 47 -54.38 -9.50 -1.21
C ASP A 47 -53.40 -8.77 -0.26
N SER A 48 -53.66 -8.90 1.05
CA SER A 48 -53.21 -8.01 2.12
C SER A 48 -52.43 -8.76 3.22
N GLY A 49 -51.52 -9.61 2.78
CA GLY A 49 -50.54 -10.30 3.63
C GLY A 49 -49.08 -9.94 3.25
N PRO A 50 -48.09 -10.49 3.97
CA PRO A 50 -46.66 -10.29 3.66
C PRO A 50 -46.27 -10.88 2.30
N VAL A 51 -45.06 -10.61 1.83
CA VAL A 51 -44.49 -11.27 0.64
C VAL A 51 -44.28 -12.76 0.90
N ALA A 52 -44.67 -13.60 -0.06
CA ALA A 52 -44.40 -15.04 -0.05
C ALA A 52 -43.01 -15.33 -0.67
N TRP A 53 -41.96 -15.10 0.13
CA TRP A 53 -40.56 -15.32 -0.27
C TRP A 53 -40.26 -16.80 -0.63
N ILE A 54 -39.28 -17.05 -1.50
CA ILE A 54 -39.03 -18.37 -2.10
C ILE A 54 -37.79 -19.04 -1.48
N ASP A 55 -38.00 -19.82 -0.41
CA ASP A 55 -36.92 -20.53 0.32
C ASP A 55 -36.45 -21.85 -0.31
N ALA A 56 -36.75 -22.09 -1.59
CA ALA A 56 -36.25 -23.24 -2.34
C ALA A 56 -34.76 -23.07 -2.70
N ASP A 57 -33.99 -24.15 -2.74
CA ASP A 57 -32.61 -24.11 -3.26
C ASP A 57 -32.60 -23.70 -4.76
N PRO A 58 -31.75 -22.74 -5.20
CA PRO A 58 -31.73 -22.28 -6.59
C PRO A 58 -31.18 -23.30 -7.60
N LEU A 59 -30.56 -24.39 -7.13
CA LEU A 59 -30.22 -25.55 -7.97
C LEU A 59 -31.36 -26.58 -8.08
N GLN A 60 -32.51 -26.32 -7.45
CA GLN A 60 -33.70 -27.18 -7.51
C GLN A 60 -34.83 -26.50 -8.30
N PRO A 61 -35.64 -27.25 -9.05
CA PRO A 61 -36.82 -26.72 -9.72
C PRO A 61 -37.79 -26.10 -8.71
N ALA A 62 -38.19 -24.86 -8.96
CA ALA A 62 -39.21 -24.14 -8.21
C ALA A 62 -40.03 -23.29 -9.18
N GLU A 63 -41.30 -23.04 -8.87
CA GLU A 63 -42.14 -22.13 -9.65
C GLU A 63 -41.66 -20.68 -9.48
N ILE A 64 -41.44 -19.99 -10.61
CA ILE A 64 -41.04 -18.58 -10.64
C ILE A 64 -42.28 -17.78 -11.06
N PRO A 65 -42.74 -16.77 -10.29
CA PRO A 65 -43.90 -15.99 -10.67
C PRO A 65 -43.72 -15.33 -12.05
N PRO A 66 -44.79 -15.13 -12.83
CA PRO A 66 -44.69 -14.49 -14.13
C PRO A 66 -44.44 -12.97 -13.97
N ALA A 67 -43.80 -12.35 -14.97
CA ALA A 67 -43.41 -10.93 -14.93
C ALA A 67 -44.59 -9.93 -14.91
N ASN A 68 -45.83 -10.41 -15.00
CA ASN A 68 -47.07 -9.64 -14.91
C ASN A 68 -47.91 -9.97 -13.66
N ALA A 69 -47.31 -10.58 -12.64
CA ALA A 69 -47.95 -10.88 -11.36
C ALA A 69 -48.22 -9.60 -10.51
N SER A 70 -48.84 -9.76 -9.34
CA SER A 70 -49.02 -8.66 -8.36
C SER A 70 -47.68 -8.14 -7.85
N SER A 71 -47.63 -6.90 -7.35
CA SER A 71 -46.38 -6.25 -6.93
C SER A 71 -45.61 -7.04 -5.86
N ARG A 72 -46.29 -7.65 -4.89
CA ARG A 72 -45.66 -8.56 -3.91
C ARG A 72 -45.14 -9.87 -4.52
N ALA A 73 -45.84 -10.44 -5.50
CA ALA A 73 -45.36 -11.62 -6.23
C ALA A 73 -44.16 -11.28 -7.16
N ALA A 74 -44.11 -10.06 -7.69
CA ALA A 74 -42.96 -9.55 -8.43
C ALA A 74 -41.73 -9.32 -7.52
N ALA A 75 -41.92 -8.94 -6.26
CA ALA A 75 -40.82 -8.86 -5.28
C ALA A 75 -40.22 -10.25 -4.98
N ALA A 76 -41.05 -11.25 -4.70
CA ALA A 76 -40.61 -12.64 -4.53
C ALA A 76 -39.99 -13.25 -5.82
N ARG A 77 -40.43 -12.81 -7.00
CA ARG A 77 -39.82 -13.16 -8.28
C ARG A 77 -38.41 -12.60 -8.41
N LEU A 78 -38.20 -11.32 -8.09
CA LEU A 78 -36.90 -10.66 -8.17
C LEU A 78 -35.88 -11.31 -7.20
N ASP A 79 -36.30 -11.61 -5.97
CA ASP A 79 -35.56 -12.42 -4.98
C ASP A 79 -35.08 -13.75 -5.60
N ARG A 80 -36.01 -14.53 -6.17
CA ARG A 80 -35.67 -15.80 -6.82
C ARG A 80 -34.73 -15.65 -8.02
N LEU A 81 -34.76 -14.53 -8.75
CA LEU A 81 -33.84 -14.32 -9.88
C LEU A 81 -32.45 -13.85 -9.47
N LEU A 82 -32.31 -13.13 -8.34
CA LEU A 82 -30.99 -12.89 -7.74
C LEU A 82 -30.37 -14.21 -7.28
N ASP A 83 -31.15 -15.06 -6.61
CA ASP A 83 -30.69 -16.38 -6.17
C ASP A 83 -30.28 -17.31 -7.33
N LEU A 84 -30.99 -17.25 -8.47
CA LEU A 84 -30.66 -18.00 -9.68
C LEU A 84 -29.44 -17.42 -10.43
N LEU A 85 -29.29 -16.09 -10.48
CA LEU A 85 -28.08 -15.42 -11.00
C LEU A 85 -26.84 -15.86 -10.23
N ASP A 86 -26.94 -15.89 -8.91
CA ASP A 86 -25.87 -16.28 -7.99
C ASP A 86 -25.52 -17.76 -8.15
N ALA A 87 -26.51 -18.65 -8.12
CA ALA A 87 -26.30 -20.08 -8.31
C ALA A 87 -25.62 -20.39 -9.66
N ALA A 88 -26.07 -19.77 -10.75
CA ALA A 88 -25.46 -19.91 -12.06
C ALA A 88 -24.02 -19.36 -12.10
N ARG A 89 -23.77 -18.19 -11.50
CA ARG A 89 -22.45 -17.52 -11.44
C ARG A 89 -21.42 -18.33 -10.63
N PHE A 90 -21.83 -18.93 -9.51
CA PHE A 90 -20.89 -19.58 -8.57
C PHE A 90 -20.72 -21.09 -8.81
N THR A 91 -21.73 -21.79 -9.28
CA THR A 91 -21.64 -23.25 -9.53
C THR A 91 -21.41 -23.60 -11.00
N GLY A 92 -21.67 -22.68 -11.93
CA GLY A 92 -21.72 -22.96 -13.35
C GLY A 92 -22.90 -23.85 -13.77
N ASP A 93 -23.88 -24.09 -12.88
CA ASP A 93 -25.01 -24.97 -13.17
C ASP A 93 -25.86 -24.48 -14.35
N GLU A 94 -26.14 -25.41 -15.26
CA GLU A 94 -26.82 -25.12 -16.51
C GLU A 94 -28.33 -24.95 -16.32
N GLY A 95 -28.94 -25.66 -15.36
CA GLY A 95 -30.35 -25.57 -15.04
C GLY A 95 -30.73 -24.25 -14.36
N ALA A 96 -29.95 -23.79 -13.38
CA ALA A 96 -30.12 -22.48 -12.76
C ALA A 96 -29.97 -21.34 -13.79
N ARG A 97 -28.97 -21.48 -14.68
CA ARG A 97 -28.73 -20.55 -15.80
C ARG A 97 -29.88 -20.53 -16.81
N GLU A 98 -30.44 -21.69 -17.17
CA GLU A 98 -31.58 -21.79 -18.08
C GLU A 98 -32.88 -21.26 -17.45
N ALA A 99 -33.14 -21.57 -16.18
CA ALA A 99 -34.28 -21.04 -15.43
C ALA A 99 -34.25 -19.51 -15.34
N LEU A 100 -33.07 -18.93 -15.04
CA LEU A 100 -32.84 -17.48 -15.04
C LEU A 100 -33.20 -16.86 -16.39
N TRP A 101 -32.65 -17.36 -17.50
CA TRP A 101 -32.89 -16.79 -18.83
C TRP A 101 -34.32 -16.99 -19.34
N THR A 102 -34.92 -18.15 -19.09
CA THR A 102 -36.34 -18.39 -19.42
C THR A 102 -37.25 -17.41 -18.65
N ALA A 103 -37.01 -17.19 -17.35
CA ALA A 103 -37.77 -16.22 -16.58
C ALA A 103 -37.50 -14.76 -17.02
N LEU A 104 -36.27 -14.41 -17.41
CA LEU A 104 -35.88 -13.10 -17.97
C LEU A 104 -36.35 -12.88 -19.43
N GLY A 105 -37.19 -13.76 -19.99
CA GLY A 105 -37.82 -13.57 -21.29
C GLY A 105 -37.02 -14.06 -22.50
N GLY A 106 -36.07 -14.98 -22.29
CA GLY A 106 -35.28 -15.62 -23.35
C GLY A 106 -33.78 -15.49 -23.15
N ALA A 107 -33.02 -16.18 -24.01
CA ALA A 107 -31.57 -16.34 -23.90
C ALA A 107 -30.75 -15.03 -23.83
N ALA A 108 -29.54 -15.16 -23.29
CA ALA A 108 -28.50 -14.14 -23.35
C ALA A 108 -28.12 -13.80 -24.80
N ARG A 109 -27.72 -12.55 -25.03
CA ARG A 109 -27.15 -12.08 -26.30
C ARG A 109 -25.62 -12.22 -26.32
N GLY A 110 -24.97 -11.99 -25.18
CA GLY A 110 -23.52 -12.12 -24.97
C GLY A 110 -23.12 -13.47 -24.34
N ARG A 111 -21.87 -13.55 -23.88
CA ARG A 111 -21.35 -14.70 -23.09
C ARG A 111 -20.52 -14.24 -21.89
N GLY A 112 -20.44 -15.09 -20.86
CA GLY A 112 -19.63 -14.79 -19.68
C GLY A 112 -20.03 -13.46 -19.03
N PRO A 113 -19.07 -12.55 -18.73
CA PRO A 113 -19.36 -11.25 -18.10
C PRO A 113 -20.41 -10.39 -18.82
N GLU A 114 -20.51 -10.47 -20.15
CA GLU A 114 -21.52 -9.74 -20.92
C GLU A 114 -22.94 -10.25 -20.64
N ALA A 115 -23.09 -11.58 -20.52
CA ALA A 115 -24.36 -12.20 -20.17
C ALA A 115 -24.75 -11.91 -18.73
N THR A 116 -23.79 -11.93 -17.80
CA THR A 116 -24.00 -11.51 -16.40
C THR A 116 -24.49 -10.07 -16.33
N ARG A 117 -23.80 -9.14 -17.02
CA ARG A 117 -24.18 -7.72 -17.10
C ARG A 117 -25.56 -7.52 -17.74
N GLU A 118 -25.91 -8.31 -18.76
CA GLU A 118 -27.23 -8.27 -19.37
C GLU A 118 -28.32 -8.72 -18.39
N ALA A 119 -28.09 -9.79 -17.62
CA ALA A 119 -29.03 -10.25 -16.59
C ALA A 119 -29.20 -9.20 -15.49
N GLU A 120 -28.11 -8.69 -14.92
CA GLU A 120 -28.10 -7.62 -13.92
C GLU A 120 -28.85 -6.36 -14.42
N THR A 121 -28.67 -5.98 -15.68
CA THR A 121 -29.38 -4.84 -16.30
C THR A 121 -30.89 -5.08 -16.42
N ARG A 122 -31.32 -6.29 -16.80
CA ARG A 122 -32.75 -6.65 -16.83
C ARG A 122 -33.35 -6.64 -15.42
N LEU A 123 -32.64 -7.20 -14.44
CA LEU A 123 -33.07 -7.24 -13.03
C LEU A 123 -33.19 -5.84 -12.42
N LEU A 124 -32.22 -4.95 -12.67
CA LEU A 124 -32.29 -3.56 -12.17
C LEU A 124 -33.44 -2.78 -12.83
N THR A 125 -33.70 -3.02 -14.11
CA THR A 125 -34.83 -2.41 -14.83
C THR A 125 -36.17 -2.82 -14.20
N GLU A 126 -36.30 -4.09 -13.80
CA GLU A 126 -37.49 -4.59 -13.11
C GLU A 126 -37.60 -4.06 -11.67
N ALA A 127 -36.50 -4.06 -10.91
CA ALA A 127 -36.48 -3.53 -9.55
C ALA A 127 -36.90 -2.05 -9.50
N LEU A 128 -36.39 -1.23 -10.41
CA LEU A 128 -36.78 0.19 -10.55
C LEU A 128 -38.24 0.36 -11.01
N ALA A 129 -38.75 -0.52 -11.89
CA ALA A 129 -40.16 -0.50 -12.30
C ALA A 129 -41.13 -0.94 -11.19
N LEU A 130 -40.61 -1.69 -10.21
CA LEU A 130 -41.34 -2.20 -9.05
C LEU A 130 -41.28 -1.24 -7.85
N ASP A 131 -40.16 -0.54 -7.61
CA ASP A 131 -40.04 0.51 -6.58
C ASP A 131 -41.04 1.67 -6.79
N LEU A 132 -41.40 1.94 -8.05
CA LEU A 132 -42.46 2.90 -8.42
C LEU A 132 -43.91 2.44 -8.09
N LYS A 133 -44.10 1.29 -7.43
CA LYS A 133 -45.43 0.73 -7.10
C LYS A 133 -45.87 1.13 -5.68
N PRO A 134 -46.99 1.87 -5.53
CA PRO A 134 -47.44 2.37 -4.22
C PRO A 134 -48.14 1.31 -3.35
N ASP A 135 -48.41 0.11 -3.88
CA ASP A 135 -49.10 -1.00 -3.20
C ASP A 135 -48.15 -1.99 -2.48
N LEU A 136 -46.84 -1.70 -2.46
CA LEU A 136 -45.84 -2.48 -1.73
C LEU A 136 -45.80 -2.13 -0.24
N ASP A 137 -45.60 -3.13 0.61
CA ASP A 137 -45.33 -2.97 2.03
C ASP A 137 -43.87 -2.53 2.30
N ASP A 138 -43.56 -2.25 3.57
CA ASP A 138 -42.23 -1.77 3.98
C ASP A 138 -41.16 -2.89 3.91
N ASP A 139 -41.57 -4.17 3.97
CA ASP A 139 -40.71 -5.35 3.81
C ASP A 139 -40.20 -5.45 2.36
N ALA A 140 -41.13 -5.43 1.39
CA ALA A 140 -40.82 -5.45 -0.03
C ALA A 140 -40.02 -4.20 -0.47
N ARG A 141 -40.34 -3.01 0.06
CA ARG A 141 -39.57 -1.78 -0.22
C ARG A 141 -38.17 -1.83 0.41
N GLY A 142 -38.00 -2.43 1.59
CA GLY A 142 -36.69 -2.70 2.19
C GLY A 142 -35.84 -3.64 1.34
N PHE A 143 -36.43 -4.72 0.83
CA PHE A 143 -35.78 -5.62 -0.12
C PHE A 143 -35.36 -4.90 -1.41
N LEU A 144 -36.26 -4.13 -2.03
CA LEU A 144 -36.01 -3.44 -3.29
C LEU A 144 -34.90 -2.40 -3.19
N ALA A 145 -34.85 -1.62 -2.10
CA ALA A 145 -33.75 -0.71 -1.84
C ALA A 145 -32.40 -1.45 -1.82
N GLY A 146 -32.32 -2.59 -1.13
CA GLY A 146 -31.13 -3.45 -1.13
C GLY A 146 -30.78 -3.99 -2.52
N ALA A 147 -31.75 -4.55 -3.25
CA ALA A 147 -31.56 -5.11 -4.59
C ALA A 147 -31.12 -4.06 -5.62
N ILE A 148 -31.71 -2.86 -5.59
CA ILE A 148 -31.35 -1.73 -6.45
C ILE A 148 -29.91 -1.27 -6.16
N THR A 149 -29.53 -1.12 -4.87
CA THR A 149 -28.16 -0.77 -4.49
C THR A 149 -27.16 -1.85 -4.92
N LEU A 150 -27.50 -3.13 -4.73
CA LEU A 150 -26.66 -4.28 -5.10
C LEU A 150 -26.38 -4.29 -6.61
N LEU A 151 -27.43 -4.26 -7.43
CA LEU A 151 -27.34 -4.31 -8.89
C LEU A 151 -26.70 -3.04 -9.47
N SER A 152 -26.89 -1.88 -8.84
CA SER A 152 -26.20 -0.65 -9.24
C SER A 152 -24.70 -0.71 -8.95
N ALA A 153 -24.29 -1.31 -7.83
CA ALA A 153 -22.89 -1.55 -7.51
C ALA A 153 -22.26 -2.59 -8.45
N ASP A 154 -22.97 -3.69 -8.77
CA ASP A 154 -22.54 -4.69 -9.75
C ASP A 154 -22.33 -4.05 -11.15
N LEU A 155 -23.30 -3.27 -11.64
CA LEU A 155 -23.28 -2.64 -12.97
C LEU A 155 -22.35 -1.42 -13.12
N GLY A 156 -21.87 -0.82 -12.03
CA GLY A 156 -20.90 0.28 -12.06
C GLY A 156 -19.63 -0.04 -12.84
N LEU A 157 -18.92 0.98 -13.32
CA LEU A 157 -17.58 0.79 -13.90
C LEU A 157 -16.53 0.70 -12.78
N VAL A 158 -15.48 -0.09 -12.99
CA VAL A 158 -14.26 -0.07 -12.18
C VAL A 158 -13.13 0.45 -13.06
N ALA A 159 -12.66 1.66 -12.79
CA ALA A 159 -11.50 2.27 -13.44
C ALA A 159 -10.25 2.21 -12.54
N GLY A 160 -10.41 2.13 -11.22
CA GLY A 160 -9.33 1.99 -10.24
C GLY A 160 -9.73 1.28 -8.94
N SER A 161 -8.81 1.25 -7.98
CA SER A 161 -8.99 0.63 -6.65
C SER A 161 -10.00 1.38 -5.77
N GLU A 162 -10.22 2.67 -6.00
CA GLU A 162 -11.22 3.48 -5.28
C GLU A 162 -12.66 3.07 -5.67
N ASP A 163 -12.91 2.77 -6.96
CA ASP A 163 -14.22 2.25 -7.39
C ASP A 163 -14.49 0.85 -6.80
N LEU A 164 -13.43 0.06 -6.59
CA LEU A 164 -13.51 -1.26 -5.97
C LEU A 164 -13.84 -1.16 -4.47
N SER A 165 -13.25 -0.21 -3.74
CA SER A 165 -13.57 -0.04 -2.31
C SER A 165 -15.00 0.47 -2.11
N VAL A 166 -15.46 1.42 -2.93
CA VAL A 166 -16.85 1.91 -2.91
C VAL A 166 -17.86 0.79 -3.21
N ARG A 167 -17.56 -0.06 -4.21
CA ARG A 167 -18.37 -1.23 -4.55
C ARG A 167 -18.49 -2.23 -3.40
N VAL A 168 -17.37 -2.60 -2.77
CA VAL A 168 -17.38 -3.58 -1.68
C VAL A 168 -18.00 -3.01 -0.40
N ALA A 169 -17.85 -1.71 -0.13
CA ALA A 169 -18.57 -1.02 0.94
C ALA A 169 -20.10 -1.05 0.73
N ALA A 170 -20.59 -0.90 -0.50
CA ALA A 170 -22.02 -1.06 -0.79
C ALA A 170 -22.52 -2.47 -0.46
N TYR A 171 -21.75 -3.52 -0.80
CA TYR A 171 -22.10 -4.91 -0.43
C TYR A 171 -22.10 -5.13 1.09
N ARG A 172 -21.11 -4.60 1.83
CA ARG A 172 -21.05 -4.66 3.30
C ARG A 172 -22.30 -4.06 3.94
N ASN A 173 -22.64 -2.82 3.56
CA ASN A 173 -23.80 -2.12 4.12
C ASN A 173 -25.11 -2.91 3.92
N ILE A 174 -25.27 -3.60 2.77
CA ILE A 174 -26.44 -4.47 2.52
C ILE A 174 -26.36 -5.77 3.35
N ALA A 175 -25.17 -6.34 3.54
CA ALA A 175 -24.97 -7.56 4.32
C ALA A 175 -25.09 -7.36 5.85
N GLU A 176 -24.85 -6.14 6.34
CA GLU A 176 -24.87 -5.74 7.75
C GLU A 176 -26.23 -5.13 8.17
N ASP A 177 -26.71 -4.09 7.47
CA ASP A 177 -27.92 -3.31 7.83
C ASP A 177 -29.11 -3.53 6.85
N GLY A 178 -28.92 -4.30 5.78
CA GLY A 178 -29.91 -4.47 4.72
C GLY A 178 -31.03 -5.47 5.02
N HIS A 179 -32.02 -5.53 4.13
CA HIS A 179 -33.08 -6.54 4.20
C HIS A 179 -32.51 -7.96 4.03
N PRO A 180 -32.87 -8.96 4.86
CA PRO A 180 -32.20 -10.27 4.89
C PRO A 180 -32.06 -10.96 3.54
N ARG A 181 -33.07 -10.90 2.67
CA ARG A 181 -33.00 -11.47 1.31
C ARG A 181 -31.85 -10.87 0.49
N ALA A 182 -31.78 -9.53 0.41
CA ALA A 182 -30.73 -8.83 -0.31
C ALA A 182 -29.37 -8.94 0.39
N ALA A 183 -29.35 -9.06 1.72
CA ALA A 183 -28.14 -9.32 2.50
C ALA A 183 -27.47 -10.62 2.06
N ASP A 184 -28.23 -11.71 1.86
CA ASP A 184 -27.68 -13.00 1.42
C ASP A 184 -27.01 -12.91 0.04
N ASN A 185 -27.65 -12.22 -0.92
CA ASN A 185 -27.05 -11.97 -2.24
C ASN A 185 -25.80 -11.06 -2.12
N ALA A 186 -25.80 -10.09 -1.19
CA ALA A 186 -24.62 -9.25 -0.92
C ALA A 186 -23.45 -10.06 -0.33
N ARG A 187 -23.71 -10.99 0.59
CA ARG A 187 -22.71 -11.93 1.13
C ARG A 187 -22.05 -12.76 0.05
N TRP A 188 -22.80 -13.18 -0.97
CA TRP A 188 -22.23 -13.81 -2.16
C TRP A 188 -21.27 -12.91 -2.96
N ARG A 189 -21.49 -11.58 -3.02
CA ARG A 189 -20.53 -10.65 -3.66
C ARG A 189 -19.28 -10.48 -2.81
N LEU A 190 -19.42 -10.36 -1.48
CA LEU A 190 -18.29 -10.31 -0.53
C LEU A 190 -17.43 -11.58 -0.64
N TYR A 191 -18.08 -12.75 -0.61
CA TYR A 191 -17.48 -14.06 -0.83
C TYR A 191 -16.67 -14.12 -2.14
N ASP A 192 -17.31 -13.78 -3.28
CA ASP A 192 -16.67 -13.87 -4.60
C ASP A 192 -15.57 -12.83 -4.81
N HIS A 193 -15.68 -11.64 -4.19
CA HIS A 193 -14.61 -10.64 -4.14
C HIS A 193 -13.37 -11.18 -3.43
N VAL A 194 -13.51 -11.70 -2.21
CA VAL A 194 -12.40 -12.33 -1.48
C VAL A 194 -11.84 -13.49 -2.29
N ARG A 195 -12.69 -14.39 -2.79
CA ARG A 195 -12.29 -15.54 -3.61
C ARG A 195 -11.50 -15.13 -4.85
N GLY A 196 -11.91 -14.05 -5.52
CA GLY A 196 -11.22 -13.45 -6.66
C GLY A 196 -9.84 -12.92 -6.28
N CYS A 197 -9.71 -12.21 -5.15
CA CYS A 197 -8.43 -11.76 -4.62
C CYS A 197 -7.49 -12.93 -4.26
N LEU A 198 -8.00 -13.98 -3.61
CA LEU A 198 -7.20 -15.17 -3.24
C LEU A 198 -6.74 -15.95 -4.49
N ALA A 199 -7.61 -16.12 -5.49
CA ALA A 199 -7.27 -16.77 -6.75
C ALA A 199 -6.29 -15.94 -7.60
N GLY A 200 -6.48 -14.62 -7.65
CA GLY A 200 -5.56 -13.68 -8.29
C GLY A 200 -4.18 -13.69 -7.62
N ALA A 201 -4.14 -13.76 -6.28
CA ALA A 201 -2.89 -13.86 -5.53
C ALA A 201 -2.14 -15.18 -5.80
N ALA A 202 -2.86 -16.31 -5.88
CA ALA A 202 -2.26 -17.59 -6.23
C ALA A 202 -1.67 -17.60 -7.66
N ALA A 203 -2.31 -16.89 -8.60
CA ALA A 203 -1.86 -16.75 -9.99
C ALA A 203 -0.79 -15.66 -10.19
N ALA A 204 -0.56 -14.77 -9.21
CA ALA A 204 0.37 -13.65 -9.34
C ALA A 204 1.84 -14.06 -9.22
N ALA A 205 2.71 -13.19 -9.77
CA ALA A 205 4.16 -13.26 -9.54
C ALA A 205 4.47 -13.20 -8.03
N PRO A 206 5.44 -13.97 -7.51
CA PRO A 206 5.65 -14.16 -6.07
C PRO A 206 5.70 -12.87 -5.26
N GLU A 207 6.39 -11.85 -5.78
CA GLU A 207 6.57 -10.54 -5.17
C GLU A 207 5.27 -9.73 -5.01
N ARG A 208 4.23 -10.02 -5.83
CA ARG A 208 2.94 -9.31 -5.82
C ARG A 208 1.79 -10.06 -5.12
N ARG A 209 2.00 -11.31 -4.67
CA ARG A 209 0.89 -12.15 -4.16
C ARG A 209 0.19 -11.55 -2.95
N LEU A 210 0.95 -10.95 -2.02
CA LEU A 210 0.40 -10.30 -0.83
C LEU A 210 -0.37 -9.02 -1.16
N GLU A 211 0.11 -8.21 -2.13
CA GLU A 211 -0.61 -7.03 -2.63
C GLU A 211 -2.00 -7.42 -3.18
N VAL A 212 -2.06 -8.49 -3.99
CA VAL A 212 -3.31 -8.94 -4.59
C VAL A 212 -4.23 -9.57 -3.53
N ALA A 213 -3.67 -10.31 -2.57
CA ALA A 213 -4.46 -10.95 -1.51
C ALA A 213 -5.05 -9.94 -0.52
N VAL A 214 -4.33 -8.87 -0.18
CA VAL A 214 -4.81 -7.86 0.79
C VAL A 214 -6.02 -7.08 0.28
N HIS A 215 -6.27 -7.03 -1.03
CA HIS A 215 -7.52 -6.48 -1.58
C HIS A 215 -8.78 -7.23 -1.08
N GLY A 216 -8.65 -8.46 -0.59
CA GLY A 216 -9.72 -9.16 0.11
C GLY A 216 -10.19 -8.44 1.38
N LEU A 217 -9.33 -7.67 2.06
CA LEU A 217 -9.69 -6.93 3.28
C LEU A 217 -10.79 -5.87 3.08
N TYR A 218 -11.11 -5.44 1.84
CA TYR A 218 -12.19 -4.48 1.62
C TYR A 218 -13.56 -4.95 2.15
N VAL A 219 -13.76 -6.26 2.39
CA VAL A 219 -14.96 -6.79 3.07
C VAL A 219 -15.04 -6.47 4.56
N ARG A 220 -14.01 -5.84 5.14
CA ARG A 220 -13.95 -5.39 6.54
C ARG A 220 -13.45 -3.95 6.69
N GLU A 221 -12.50 -3.54 5.85
CA GLU A 221 -11.80 -2.25 5.93
C GLU A 221 -12.28 -1.29 4.82
N ASP A 222 -12.48 0.00 5.14
CA ASP A 222 -12.84 1.02 4.14
C ASP A 222 -11.66 1.45 3.26
N SER A 223 -10.42 1.25 3.74
CA SER A 223 -9.20 1.67 3.06
C SER A 223 -8.03 0.74 3.34
N LEU A 224 -7.25 0.48 2.29
CA LEU A 224 -6.04 -0.35 2.38
C LEU A 224 -4.75 0.48 2.41
N ALA A 225 -4.85 1.81 2.58
CA ALA A 225 -3.69 2.70 2.67
C ALA A 225 -2.71 2.29 3.78
N ALA A 226 -3.21 1.64 4.85
CA ALA A 226 -2.38 1.07 5.90
C ALA A 226 -1.40 -0.01 5.39
N TRP A 227 -1.73 -0.76 4.33
CA TRP A 227 -0.86 -1.80 3.74
C TRP A 227 -0.21 -1.37 2.42
N LEU A 228 -0.84 -0.45 1.67
CA LEU A 228 -0.49 -0.13 0.28
C LEU A 228 0.07 1.28 0.04
N ASP A 229 0.25 2.13 1.07
CA ASP A 229 0.91 3.43 0.88
C ASP A 229 2.45 3.30 0.91
N ASP A 230 3.09 3.46 -0.26
CA ASP A 230 4.55 3.46 -0.44
C ASP A 230 5.28 4.50 0.40
N ARG A 231 4.60 5.59 0.79
CA ARG A 231 5.23 6.77 1.43
C ARG A 231 5.89 6.45 2.77
N ALA A 232 5.51 5.34 3.41
CA ALA A 232 6.12 4.89 4.65
C ALA A 232 6.07 3.36 4.82
N VAL A 233 6.89 2.63 4.07
CA VAL A 233 7.09 1.17 4.20
C VAL A 233 7.36 0.71 5.65
N HIS A 234 8.01 1.54 6.48
CA HIS A 234 8.25 1.26 7.90
C HIS A 234 7.07 1.60 8.83
N ALA A 235 6.04 2.29 8.32
CA ALA A 235 4.80 2.60 9.03
C ALA A 235 3.65 1.65 8.66
N GLN A 236 3.71 1.01 7.48
CA GLN A 236 2.71 0.07 6.97
C GLN A 236 2.30 -1.00 8.00
N ALA A 237 1.00 -1.28 8.06
CA ALA A 237 0.39 -2.34 8.81
C ALA A 237 0.93 -3.71 8.37
N PRO A 238 0.98 -4.70 9.29
CA PRO A 238 1.46 -6.03 8.97
C PRO A 238 0.56 -6.71 7.95
N TRP A 239 1.15 -7.42 6.99
CA TRP A 239 0.40 -8.27 6.07
C TRP A 239 -0.41 -9.30 6.87
N PRO A 240 -1.73 -9.42 6.66
CA PRO A 240 -2.52 -10.43 7.35
C PRO A 240 -2.01 -11.83 6.97
N PRO A 241 -1.90 -12.78 7.93
CA PRO A 241 -1.45 -14.12 7.63
C PRO A 241 -2.42 -14.80 6.65
N PRO A 242 -1.97 -15.76 5.81
CA PRO A 242 -2.85 -16.45 4.85
C PRO A 242 -4.09 -17.09 5.49
N ALA A 243 -4.02 -17.49 6.77
CA ALA A 243 -5.16 -18.00 7.52
C ALA A 243 -6.21 -16.92 7.88
N GLU A 244 -5.82 -15.66 8.09
CA GLU A 244 -6.78 -14.55 8.27
C GLU A 244 -7.44 -14.20 6.93
N LEU A 245 -6.65 -14.13 5.85
CA LEU A 245 -7.14 -13.87 4.49
C LEU A 245 -8.12 -14.96 4.00
N TRP A 246 -7.84 -16.22 4.32
CA TRP A 246 -8.79 -17.32 4.14
C TRP A 246 -10.00 -17.21 5.07
N GLY A 247 -9.79 -16.73 6.30
CA GLY A 247 -10.82 -16.46 7.30
C GLY A 247 -11.95 -15.56 6.78
N LEU A 248 -11.61 -14.54 5.99
CA LEU A 248 -12.57 -13.64 5.31
C LEU A 248 -13.53 -14.43 4.39
N LEU A 249 -13.01 -15.40 3.63
CA LEU A 249 -13.81 -16.23 2.73
C LEU A 249 -14.74 -17.16 3.52
N THR A 250 -14.22 -17.78 4.58
CA THR A 250 -15.00 -18.68 5.42
C THR A 250 -16.09 -17.96 6.22
N ALA A 251 -15.89 -16.72 6.63
CA ALA A 251 -16.90 -15.96 7.37
C ALA A 251 -18.22 -15.80 6.58
N GLU A 252 -18.13 -15.38 5.31
CA GLU A 252 -19.30 -15.24 4.44
C GLU A 252 -19.88 -16.59 4.02
N ARG A 253 -19.02 -17.59 3.75
CA ARG A 253 -19.45 -18.96 3.45
C ARG A 253 -20.26 -19.57 4.60
N ASP A 254 -19.80 -19.40 5.84
CA ASP A 254 -20.39 -20.03 7.02
C ASP A 254 -21.68 -19.31 7.45
N ALA A 255 -21.79 -18.01 7.19
CA ALA A 255 -23.06 -17.27 7.28
C ALA A 255 -24.09 -17.79 6.26
N LEU A 256 -23.69 -17.99 5.00
CA LEU A 256 -24.56 -18.58 3.96
C LEU A 256 -24.94 -20.04 4.29
N ALA A 257 -24.03 -20.82 4.91
CA ALA A 257 -24.26 -22.23 5.26
C ALA A 257 -25.36 -22.44 6.33
N ALA A 258 -25.63 -21.42 7.15
CA ALA A 258 -26.74 -21.45 8.09
C ALA A 258 -28.11 -21.55 7.39
N LEU A 259 -28.21 -21.02 6.17
CA LEU A 259 -29.45 -20.89 5.41
C LEU A 259 -29.72 -22.13 4.55
N PRO A 260 -30.87 -22.83 4.71
CA PRO A 260 -31.16 -24.06 3.97
C PRO A 260 -31.09 -23.90 2.45
N ARG A 261 -31.52 -22.76 1.90
CA ARG A 261 -31.59 -22.52 0.45
C ARG A 261 -30.23 -22.42 -0.25
N TRP A 262 -29.14 -22.18 0.48
CA TRP A 262 -27.80 -22.06 -0.12
C TRP A 262 -26.96 -23.34 -0.06
N ARG A 263 -27.46 -24.40 0.57
CA ARG A 263 -26.68 -25.63 0.84
C ARG A 263 -26.23 -26.35 -0.42
N GLY A 264 -27.06 -26.45 -1.47
CA GLY A 264 -26.65 -27.06 -2.74
C GLY A 264 -25.58 -26.25 -3.47
N VAL A 265 -25.70 -24.91 -3.45
CA VAL A 265 -24.72 -23.98 -4.05
C VAL A 265 -23.35 -24.12 -3.38
N LEU A 266 -23.34 -24.16 -2.04
CA LEU A 266 -22.13 -24.35 -1.23
C LEU A 266 -21.51 -25.74 -1.45
N ALA A 267 -22.31 -26.81 -1.41
CA ALA A 267 -21.82 -28.18 -1.61
C ALA A 267 -21.21 -28.41 -3.01
N ARG A 268 -21.64 -27.66 -4.04
CA ARG A 268 -20.97 -27.67 -5.36
C ARG A 268 -19.68 -26.83 -5.39
N ARG A 269 -19.58 -25.80 -4.55
CA ARG A 269 -18.40 -24.92 -4.43
C ARG A 269 -17.25 -25.56 -3.65
N ASP A 270 -17.55 -26.30 -2.57
CA ASP A 270 -16.58 -26.88 -1.62
C ASP A 270 -15.33 -27.50 -2.28
N ARG A 271 -15.50 -28.31 -3.33
CA ARG A 271 -14.35 -28.94 -4.02
C ARG A 271 -13.45 -27.95 -4.75
N GLY A 272 -14.04 -26.93 -5.39
CA GLY A 272 -13.28 -25.88 -6.07
C GLY A 272 -12.53 -24.99 -5.09
N ASP A 273 -13.10 -24.81 -3.90
CA ASP A 273 -12.55 -23.91 -2.88
C ASP A 273 -11.54 -24.61 -1.97
N ALA A 274 -11.64 -25.92 -1.76
CA ALA A 274 -10.56 -26.73 -1.19
C ALA A 274 -9.30 -26.71 -2.09
N VAL A 275 -9.46 -26.85 -3.41
CA VAL A 275 -8.35 -26.72 -4.37
C VAL A 275 -7.76 -25.32 -4.36
N LEU A 276 -8.59 -24.27 -4.23
CA LEU A 276 -8.12 -22.90 -4.06
C LEU A 276 -7.36 -22.73 -2.75
N GLN A 277 -7.83 -23.30 -1.64
CA GLN A 277 -7.20 -23.26 -0.32
C GLN A 277 -5.79 -23.85 -0.36
N ASP A 278 -5.64 -25.07 -0.88
CA ASP A 278 -4.35 -25.75 -1.01
C ASP A 278 -3.38 -24.94 -1.89
N THR A 279 -3.87 -24.44 -3.03
CA THR A 279 -3.06 -23.65 -3.97
C THR A 279 -2.63 -22.31 -3.35
N PHE A 280 -3.52 -21.62 -2.67
CA PHE A 280 -3.28 -20.33 -2.02
C PHE A 280 -2.31 -20.44 -0.83
N LEU A 281 -2.51 -21.44 0.05
CA LEU A 281 -1.65 -21.69 1.20
C LEU A 281 -0.27 -22.24 0.81
N ALA A 282 -0.14 -22.88 -0.36
CA ALA A 282 1.14 -23.24 -0.95
C ALA A 282 1.85 -22.07 -1.65
N ALA A 283 1.09 -21.10 -2.19
CA ALA A 283 1.62 -19.96 -2.94
C ALA A 283 2.11 -18.79 -2.08
N LEU A 284 1.73 -18.72 -0.80
CA LEU A 284 2.14 -17.67 0.14
C LEU A 284 3.08 -18.17 1.24
N PRO A 285 3.92 -17.29 1.83
CA PRO A 285 4.67 -17.62 3.03
C PRO A 285 3.71 -17.98 4.17
N ALA A 286 3.95 -19.14 4.79
CA ALA A 286 3.14 -19.61 5.91
C ALA A 286 3.32 -18.72 7.14
N ALA A 287 2.30 -18.66 8.00
CA ALA A 287 2.43 -18.04 9.31
C ALA A 287 3.57 -18.69 10.10
N ARG A 288 4.35 -17.85 10.80
CA ARG A 288 5.48 -18.22 11.65
C ARG A 288 5.05 -19.24 12.71
N ASP A 289 5.96 -20.10 13.16
CA ASP A 289 5.67 -21.06 14.23
C ASP A 289 5.69 -20.40 15.63
N PRO A 290 4.54 -20.24 16.32
CA PRO A 290 4.50 -19.66 17.68
C PRO A 290 5.08 -20.57 18.78
N ALA A 291 5.55 -21.78 18.44
CA ALA A 291 6.34 -22.63 19.34
C ALA A 291 7.85 -22.31 19.30
N TRP A 292 8.29 -21.35 18.47
CA TRP A 292 9.63 -20.79 18.59
C TRP A 292 9.77 -20.04 19.92
N ASP A 293 10.84 -20.37 20.66
CA ASP A 293 11.17 -19.79 21.95
C ASP A 293 11.42 -18.27 21.84
N LEU A 294 10.39 -17.49 22.18
CA LEU A 294 10.40 -16.03 22.13
C LEU A 294 11.42 -15.41 23.10
N GLN A 295 11.97 -16.15 24.07
CA GLN A 295 13.01 -15.67 24.98
C GLN A 295 14.41 -15.68 24.35
N ARG A 296 14.61 -16.43 23.25
CA ARG A 296 15.87 -16.44 22.47
C ARG A 296 15.94 -15.33 21.43
N VAL A 297 14.78 -14.75 21.09
CA VAL A 297 14.75 -13.50 20.33
C VAL A 297 14.91 -12.36 21.33
N PRO A 298 15.72 -11.31 21.05
CA PRO A 298 15.75 -10.13 21.90
C PRO A 298 14.34 -9.59 22.13
N ALA A 299 14.02 -9.23 23.38
CA ALA A 299 12.68 -8.83 23.76
C ALA A 299 12.14 -7.71 22.86
N GLY A 300 11.04 -8.02 22.14
CA GLY A 300 10.24 -7.03 21.45
C GLY A 300 10.00 -7.18 19.96
N THR A 301 9.74 -8.36 19.39
CA THR A 301 9.56 -8.56 17.93
C THR A 301 8.41 -7.79 17.24
N GLY A 302 7.83 -6.77 17.88
CA GLY A 302 6.80 -5.92 17.30
C GLY A 302 7.29 -5.02 16.16
N ARG A 303 7.29 -5.55 14.93
CA ARG A 303 6.10 -5.35 14.09
C ARG A 303 5.63 -6.75 13.68
N LYS A 304 4.32 -6.99 13.82
CA LYS A 304 3.68 -8.30 13.63
C LYS A 304 4.18 -8.93 12.32
N ASP A 305 4.89 -10.04 12.48
CA ASP A 305 5.52 -10.89 11.46
C ASP A 305 5.93 -10.21 10.13
N SER A 306 7.22 -9.84 10.02
CA SER A 306 7.87 -9.92 8.71
C SER A 306 7.78 -11.38 8.25
N LEU A 307 7.03 -11.62 7.18
CA LEU A 307 6.82 -12.96 6.59
C LEU A 307 8.09 -13.53 5.93
N ALA A 308 9.24 -12.86 6.08
CA ALA A 308 10.53 -13.34 5.64
C ALA A 308 11.04 -14.45 6.59
N PRO A 309 11.53 -15.59 6.06
CA PRO A 309 12.12 -16.67 6.84
C PRO A 309 13.10 -16.20 7.91
N VAL A 310 12.90 -16.68 9.14
CA VAL A 310 13.75 -16.31 10.27
C VAL A 310 15.01 -17.17 10.29
N VAL A 311 16.17 -16.52 10.30
CA VAL A 311 17.47 -17.14 10.52
C VAL A 311 17.95 -16.74 11.91
N GLY A 312 17.74 -17.62 12.88
CA GLY A 312 18.08 -17.42 14.30
C GLY A 312 19.42 -18.05 14.67
N ILE A 313 20.28 -17.31 15.37
CA ILE A 313 21.59 -17.80 15.85
C ILE A 313 21.61 -17.84 17.38
N ALA A 314 22.01 -18.98 17.95
CA ALA A 314 22.19 -19.17 19.39
C ALA A 314 23.49 -19.92 19.68
N GLY A 315 24.60 -19.17 19.89
CA GLY A 315 25.93 -19.79 19.98
C GLY A 315 26.37 -20.34 18.61
N GLU A 316 26.78 -21.62 18.57
CA GLU A 316 27.09 -22.33 17.32
C GLU A 316 25.85 -22.82 16.56
N ASP A 317 24.67 -22.85 17.19
CA ASP A 317 23.44 -23.31 16.57
C ASP A 317 22.84 -22.24 15.65
N VAL A 318 22.45 -22.64 14.45
CA VAL A 318 21.62 -21.86 13.52
C VAL A 318 20.29 -22.59 13.34
N THR A 319 19.20 -21.85 13.51
CA THR A 319 17.83 -22.31 13.20
C THR A 319 17.29 -21.53 12.01
N VAL A 320 16.79 -22.21 10.98
CA VAL A 320 16.10 -21.62 9.83
C VAL A 320 14.62 -21.97 9.92
N ASP A 321 13.75 -20.96 9.94
CA ASP A 321 12.30 -21.18 9.91
C ASP A 321 11.85 -21.53 8.48
N LEU A 322 11.21 -22.69 8.34
CA LEU A 322 10.53 -23.11 7.11
C LEU A 322 9.00 -23.10 7.30
N GLY A 323 8.50 -22.36 8.30
CA GLY A 323 7.12 -22.45 8.77
C GLY A 323 6.81 -23.81 9.43
N ARG A 324 5.58 -23.99 9.91
CA ARG A 324 5.17 -25.26 10.53
C ARG A 324 5.06 -26.41 9.52
N PRO A 325 5.47 -27.66 9.85
CA PRO A 325 6.31 -28.09 10.98
C PRO A 325 7.78 -28.32 10.53
N GLY A 326 8.31 -27.42 9.69
CA GLY A 326 9.49 -27.67 8.86
C GLY A 326 10.83 -27.09 9.35
N ALA A 327 10.85 -26.31 10.43
CA ALA A 327 12.05 -25.60 10.89
C ALA A 327 13.29 -26.52 11.01
N ARG A 328 14.45 -26.03 10.53
CA ARG A 328 15.71 -26.77 10.51
C ARG A 328 16.71 -26.21 11.50
N ARG A 329 17.49 -27.07 12.13
CA ARG A 329 18.63 -26.72 12.99
C ARG A 329 19.89 -27.39 12.47
N SER A 330 21.00 -26.66 12.44
CA SER A 330 22.34 -27.18 12.17
C SER A 330 23.40 -26.19 12.71
N THR A 331 24.68 -26.54 12.64
CA THR A 331 25.78 -25.70 13.11
C THR A 331 26.21 -24.67 12.07
N ARG A 332 26.69 -23.49 12.51
CA ARG A 332 27.23 -22.44 11.63
C ARG A 332 28.20 -23.00 10.57
N GLY A 333 28.01 -22.62 9.32
CA GLY A 333 28.83 -23.05 8.19
C GLY A 333 28.50 -24.44 7.60
N ALA A 334 27.54 -25.18 8.14
CA ALA A 334 27.13 -26.47 7.56
C ALA A 334 26.45 -26.29 6.18
N PRO A 335 26.80 -27.07 5.13
CA PRO A 335 26.23 -26.91 3.78
C PRO A 335 24.71 -27.11 3.70
N GLU A 336 24.12 -27.87 4.65
CA GLU A 336 22.67 -28.03 4.77
C GLU A 336 21.93 -26.75 5.16
N LEU A 337 22.58 -25.76 5.80
CA LEU A 337 21.98 -24.46 6.08
C LEU A 337 21.71 -23.68 4.80
N VAL A 338 22.59 -23.77 3.80
CA VAL A 338 22.37 -23.14 2.49
C VAL A 338 21.08 -23.66 1.88
N ARG A 339 20.92 -25.00 1.81
CA ARG A 339 19.71 -25.65 1.30
C ARG A 339 18.46 -25.34 2.12
N ALA A 340 18.58 -25.18 3.43
CA ALA A 340 17.48 -24.78 4.30
C ALA A 340 17.03 -23.34 3.98
N VAL A 341 17.96 -22.40 3.84
CA VAL A 341 17.65 -21.01 3.47
C VAL A 341 17.08 -20.95 2.04
N GLU A 342 17.67 -21.66 1.06
CA GLU A 342 17.12 -21.77 -0.31
C GLU A 342 15.66 -22.26 -0.31
N ALA A 343 15.35 -23.31 0.45
CA ALA A 343 13.99 -23.85 0.59
C ALA A 343 13.02 -22.89 1.29
N ALA A 344 13.53 -21.98 2.14
CA ALA A 344 12.75 -20.93 2.77
C ALA A 344 12.48 -19.77 1.80
N LEU A 345 13.52 -19.31 1.08
CA LEU A 345 13.41 -18.25 0.07
C LEU A 345 12.48 -18.63 -1.08
N ALA A 346 12.50 -19.90 -1.50
CA ALA A 346 11.60 -20.43 -2.53
C ALA A 346 10.11 -20.33 -2.15
N ARG A 347 9.78 -20.16 -0.86
CA ARG A 347 8.42 -19.97 -0.34
C ARG A 347 8.09 -18.52 0.00
N ASP A 348 9.09 -17.73 0.38
CA ASP A 348 9.00 -16.28 0.55
C ASP A 348 8.79 -15.55 -0.79
N GLY A 349 9.46 -16.00 -1.84
CA GLY A 349 9.37 -15.44 -3.19
C GLY A 349 10.02 -14.07 -3.40
N ARG A 350 10.24 -13.30 -2.33
CA ARG A 350 10.86 -11.96 -2.34
C ARG A 350 12.38 -12.02 -2.19
N GLY A 351 12.92 -13.14 -1.71
CA GLY A 351 14.35 -13.33 -1.47
C GLY A 351 14.85 -12.75 -0.15
N ALA A 352 13.95 -12.50 0.81
CA ALA A 352 14.27 -11.85 2.08
C ALA A 352 14.45 -12.85 3.23
N VAL A 353 15.27 -12.51 4.23
CA VAL A 353 15.37 -13.22 5.52
C VAL A 353 15.39 -12.25 6.70
N LEU A 354 14.79 -12.66 7.82
CA LEU A 354 14.91 -11.96 9.10
C LEU A 354 16.06 -12.57 9.92
N LEU A 355 17.17 -11.84 10.02
CA LEU A 355 18.35 -12.25 10.79
C LEU A 355 18.16 -11.89 12.27
N VAL A 356 18.13 -12.92 13.12
CA VAL A 356 18.02 -12.80 14.58
C VAL A 356 19.29 -13.38 15.20
N ALA A 357 20.09 -12.54 15.83
CA ALA A 357 21.35 -12.94 16.47
C ALA A 357 21.62 -12.12 17.73
N PRO A 358 22.41 -12.63 18.69
CA PRO A 358 22.83 -11.84 19.86
C PRO A 358 23.67 -10.62 19.40
N PRO A 359 23.51 -9.44 20.03
CA PRO A 359 24.27 -8.23 19.67
C PRO A 359 25.80 -8.43 19.63
N LEU A 360 26.31 -9.21 20.59
CA LEU A 360 27.72 -9.55 20.74
C LEU A 360 28.16 -10.76 19.88
N LEU A 361 27.47 -11.06 18.77
CA LEU A 361 27.92 -12.08 17.82
C LEU A 361 29.30 -11.68 17.24
N PRO A 362 30.36 -12.50 17.42
CA PRO A 362 31.71 -12.14 17.01
C PRO A 362 31.90 -12.24 15.50
N SER A 363 32.85 -11.48 14.97
CA SER A 363 33.08 -11.29 13.54
C SER A 363 33.20 -12.59 12.72
N PRO A 364 33.96 -13.63 13.15
CA PRO A 364 34.01 -14.91 12.43
C PRO A 364 32.65 -15.60 12.28
N ALA A 365 31.76 -15.46 13.28
CA ALA A 365 30.42 -16.02 13.25
C ALA A 365 29.47 -15.21 12.37
N LEU A 366 29.60 -13.86 12.37
CA LEU A 366 28.88 -12.98 11.47
C LEU A 366 29.28 -13.27 10.01
N ASN A 367 30.58 -13.39 9.72
CA ASN A 367 31.08 -13.70 8.37
C ASN A 367 30.64 -15.08 7.91
N SER A 368 30.59 -16.06 8.82
CA SER A 368 30.08 -17.41 8.53
C SER A 368 28.61 -17.38 8.10
N ILE A 369 27.71 -16.74 8.87
CA ILE A 369 26.29 -16.69 8.48
C ILE A 369 26.08 -15.82 7.24
N LEU A 370 26.74 -14.67 7.14
CA LEU A 370 26.63 -13.79 5.98
C LEU A 370 27.05 -14.50 4.68
N ARG A 371 28.08 -15.37 4.73
CA ARG A 371 28.44 -16.25 3.61
C ARG A 371 27.34 -17.26 3.30
N THR A 372 26.78 -17.95 4.30
CA THR A 372 25.64 -18.87 4.10
C THR A 372 24.44 -18.18 3.45
N LEU A 373 24.15 -16.92 3.79
CA LEU A 373 23.07 -16.14 3.16
C LEU A 373 23.40 -15.75 1.71
N LEU A 374 24.65 -15.38 1.40
CA LEU A 374 25.09 -15.13 0.02
C LEU A 374 25.02 -16.39 -0.85
N ASP A 375 25.51 -17.51 -0.34
CA ASP A 375 25.53 -18.80 -1.02
C ASP A 375 24.09 -19.28 -1.31
N ALA A 376 23.18 -19.10 -0.35
CA ALA A 376 21.74 -19.35 -0.50
C ALA A 376 21.00 -18.29 -1.34
N ARG A 377 21.73 -17.36 -1.96
CA ARG A 377 21.24 -16.32 -2.89
C ARG A 377 20.25 -15.31 -2.29
N VAL A 378 20.25 -15.09 -0.98
CA VAL A 378 19.46 -14.02 -0.33
C VAL A 378 19.63 -12.68 -1.07
N ALA A 379 18.49 -12.03 -1.34
CA ALA A 379 18.43 -10.71 -1.96
C ALA A 379 18.34 -9.58 -0.93
N ARG A 380 17.79 -9.85 0.27
CA ARG A 380 17.61 -8.86 1.34
C ARG A 380 17.78 -9.49 2.72
N ILE A 381 18.55 -8.84 3.58
CA ILE A 381 18.75 -9.23 4.99
C ILE A 381 18.07 -8.17 5.86
N GLU A 382 17.13 -8.60 6.71
CA GLU A 382 16.47 -7.73 7.70
C GLU A 382 17.08 -8.00 9.08
N SER A 383 17.79 -7.03 9.65
CA SER A 383 18.37 -7.16 11.00
C SER A 383 17.39 -6.70 12.07
N ALA A 384 17.06 -7.57 13.02
CA ALA A 384 16.14 -7.25 14.11
C ALA A 384 16.79 -6.39 15.22
N VAL A 385 16.28 -5.17 15.45
CA VAL A 385 16.73 -4.27 16.55
C VAL A 385 15.57 -3.72 17.35
N ARG A 386 15.70 -3.63 18.69
CA ARG A 386 14.69 -2.98 19.56
C ARG A 386 14.56 -1.50 19.18
N GLU A 387 13.32 -1.02 19.11
CA GLU A 387 12.93 0.30 18.61
C GLU A 387 12.74 1.30 19.77
N PRO A 388 13.65 2.28 19.94
CA PRO A 388 13.58 3.23 21.06
C PRO A 388 12.54 4.36 20.89
N ARG A 389 11.80 4.43 19.77
CA ARG A 389 10.85 5.52 19.48
C ARG A 389 9.52 5.50 20.26
N LEU A 390 9.34 4.61 21.24
CA LEU A 390 8.08 4.47 21.98
C LEU A 390 8.25 4.66 23.50
N PRO A 391 7.25 5.21 24.21
CA PRO A 391 7.27 5.35 25.66
C PRO A 391 7.50 4.02 26.39
N GLU A 392 8.16 4.07 27.55
CA GLU A 392 8.20 2.95 28.48
C GLU A 392 6.77 2.54 28.86
N GLY A 393 6.47 1.24 28.78
CA GLY A 393 5.12 0.69 28.95
C GLY A 393 4.32 0.46 27.66
N THR A 394 4.79 0.92 26.49
CA THR A 394 4.13 0.64 25.18
C THR A 394 4.35 -0.80 24.67
N GLY A 395 5.07 -1.62 25.43
CA GLY A 395 5.60 -2.92 25.01
C GLY A 395 6.89 -2.79 24.18
N ASP A 396 7.66 -3.87 24.14
CA ASP A 396 8.88 -3.90 23.34
C ASP A 396 8.56 -4.11 21.85
N ILE A 397 9.10 -3.23 21.01
CA ILE A 397 8.86 -3.12 19.57
C ILE A 397 10.22 -3.24 18.87
N ILE A 398 10.25 -3.80 17.66
CA ILE A 398 11.49 -4.08 16.90
C ILE A 398 11.34 -3.51 15.49
N ALA A 399 12.34 -2.76 15.06
CA ALA A 399 12.51 -2.39 13.67
C ALA A 399 13.31 -3.50 12.95
N ALA A 400 12.83 -3.89 11.78
CA ALA A 400 13.66 -4.52 10.77
C ALA A 400 14.54 -3.44 10.11
N LEU A 401 15.85 -3.52 10.27
CA LEU A 401 16.80 -2.69 9.53
C LEU A 401 17.17 -3.42 8.22
N PRO A 402 16.75 -2.92 7.05
CA PRO A 402 16.97 -3.60 5.78
C PRO A 402 18.39 -3.41 5.26
N LEU A 403 18.94 -4.45 4.66
CA LEU A 403 20.18 -4.47 3.91
C LEU A 403 19.98 -5.27 2.62
N GLU A 404 19.87 -4.57 1.50
CA GLU A 404 19.76 -5.20 0.18
C GLU A 404 21.10 -5.84 -0.23
N VAL A 405 21.08 -6.91 -1.00
CA VAL A 405 22.27 -7.69 -1.37
C VAL A 405 22.52 -7.58 -2.88
N VAL A 406 23.63 -6.96 -3.28
CA VAL A 406 23.99 -6.75 -4.69
C VAL A 406 25.28 -7.50 -5.03
N ARG A 407 25.14 -8.62 -5.74
CA ARG A 407 26.29 -9.44 -6.19
C ARG A 407 26.87 -8.87 -7.50
N PRO A 408 28.16 -9.11 -7.81
CA PRO A 408 28.76 -8.72 -9.10
C PRO A 408 28.08 -9.31 -10.35
N SER A 409 27.34 -10.41 -10.17
CA SER A 409 26.54 -11.08 -11.21
C SER A 409 25.25 -10.35 -11.57
N ASP A 410 24.78 -9.42 -10.72
CA ASP A 410 23.39 -8.98 -10.75
C ASP A 410 23.23 -7.82 -11.75
N GLN A 411 22.67 -8.12 -12.92
CA GLN A 411 22.54 -7.17 -14.04
C GLN A 411 21.21 -6.39 -14.04
N GLY A 412 20.31 -6.65 -13.10
CA GLY A 412 18.98 -6.04 -13.04
C GLY A 412 19.01 -4.52 -12.79
N PRO A 413 17.95 -3.77 -13.14
CA PRO A 413 17.94 -2.30 -13.05
C PRO A 413 18.32 -1.76 -11.67
N ALA A 414 17.84 -2.38 -10.59
CA ALA A 414 18.19 -2.00 -9.22
C ALA A 414 19.71 -2.10 -8.95
N ALA A 415 20.35 -3.19 -9.37
CA ALA A 415 21.80 -3.37 -9.23
C ALA A 415 22.59 -2.39 -10.12
N GLN A 416 22.09 -2.03 -11.31
CA GLN A 416 22.69 -1.00 -12.16
C GLN A 416 22.59 0.41 -11.55
N VAL A 417 21.56 0.71 -10.75
CA VAL A 417 21.46 1.96 -9.99
C VAL A 417 22.35 1.92 -8.75
N LEU A 418 22.30 0.84 -7.96
CA LEU A 418 23.05 0.72 -6.71
C LEU A 418 24.57 0.69 -6.93
N SER A 419 25.06 0.06 -8.00
CA SER A 419 26.48 0.11 -8.40
C SER A 419 26.97 1.52 -8.78
N ARG A 420 26.05 2.42 -9.15
CA ARG A 420 26.31 3.84 -9.46
C ARG A 420 26.13 4.78 -8.27
N ALA A 421 25.69 4.29 -7.10
CA ALA A 421 25.53 5.11 -5.89
C ALA A 421 26.85 5.86 -5.57
N ARG A 422 26.76 7.18 -5.39
CA ARG A 422 27.96 8.02 -5.20
C ARG A 422 28.56 7.78 -3.84
N VAL A 423 27.72 7.61 -2.82
CA VAL A 423 28.09 7.35 -1.43
C VAL A 423 28.33 5.86 -1.22
N ARG A 424 29.49 5.52 -0.66
CA ARG A 424 29.85 4.17 -0.23
C ARG A 424 30.37 4.20 1.20
N VAL A 425 30.11 3.15 1.96
CA VAL A 425 30.62 2.97 3.32
C VAL A 425 31.39 1.65 3.37
N HIS A 426 32.52 1.65 4.08
CA HIS A 426 33.18 0.44 4.53
C HIS A 426 33.11 0.39 6.05
N LEU A 427 32.42 -0.59 6.60
CA LEU A 427 32.47 -0.88 8.01
C LEU A 427 33.58 -1.91 8.25
N GLY A 428 34.58 -1.53 9.04
CA GLY A 428 35.52 -2.47 9.65
C GLY A 428 35.36 -2.45 11.18
N GLY A 429 36.09 -3.31 11.88
CA GLY A 429 36.11 -3.36 13.35
C GLY A 429 36.61 -2.06 13.99
N ARG A 430 37.42 -1.27 13.27
CA ARG A 430 37.82 0.11 13.63
C ARG A 430 36.73 1.18 13.43
N GLY A 431 35.54 0.80 12.95
CA GLY A 431 34.44 1.71 12.62
C GLY A 431 34.27 1.99 11.13
N PRO A 432 33.31 2.86 10.76
CA PRO A 432 33.00 3.17 9.37
C PRO A 432 33.98 4.15 8.73
N ARG A 433 34.40 3.86 7.50
CA ARG A 433 35.02 4.78 6.54
C ARG A 433 34.05 5.08 5.41
N VAL A 434 34.08 6.28 4.84
CA VAL A 434 33.15 6.69 3.76
C VAL A 434 33.94 6.96 2.47
N ALA A 435 33.37 6.66 1.31
CA ALA A 435 33.81 7.19 0.02
C ALA A 435 32.67 7.94 -0.65
N VAL A 436 33.01 9.01 -1.39
CA VAL A 436 32.05 9.66 -2.29
C VAL A 436 32.71 9.96 -3.64
N ASP A 437 31.98 9.70 -4.73
CA ASP A 437 32.49 9.78 -6.11
C ASP A 437 33.76 8.94 -6.33
N GLY A 438 33.87 7.80 -5.63
CA GLY A 438 35.03 6.90 -5.67
C GLY A 438 36.24 7.35 -4.83
N GLY A 439 36.27 8.59 -4.32
CA GLY A 439 37.31 9.07 -3.42
C GLY A 439 37.00 8.73 -1.97
N TRP A 440 37.93 8.06 -1.28
CA TRP A 440 37.79 7.77 0.15
C TRP A 440 38.00 9.01 1.01
N LEU A 441 36.99 9.29 1.84
CA LEU A 441 37.02 10.21 2.96
C LEU A 441 37.40 9.40 4.21
N ASP A 442 38.69 9.42 4.61
CA ASP A 442 39.02 9.01 5.97
C ASP A 442 38.43 10.03 6.95
N LEU A 443 37.40 9.57 7.64
CA LEU A 443 36.59 10.30 8.60
C LEU A 443 36.43 9.47 9.88
N LEU A 444 37.37 8.56 10.19
CA LEU A 444 37.38 7.71 11.39
C LEU A 444 36.74 8.41 12.61
N PRO A 445 35.47 8.10 12.93
CA PRO A 445 34.72 8.84 13.93
C PRO A 445 34.96 8.21 15.31
N GLY A 446 35.03 9.04 16.36
CA GLY A 446 34.60 8.55 17.67
C GLY A 446 33.12 8.14 17.59
N PRO A 447 32.62 7.22 18.43
CA PRO A 447 31.21 6.79 18.37
C PRO A 447 30.17 7.93 18.42
N SER A 448 30.56 9.11 18.90
CA SER A 448 29.77 10.35 18.94
C SER A 448 29.68 11.12 17.60
N ASP A 449 30.57 10.90 16.64
CA ASP A 449 30.70 11.75 15.43
C ASP A 449 29.92 11.25 14.20
N LEU A 450 29.54 9.97 14.15
CA LEU A 450 28.93 9.36 12.97
C LEU A 450 27.65 10.10 12.53
N ASP A 451 26.79 10.48 13.47
CA ASP A 451 25.56 11.24 13.17
C ASP A 451 25.85 12.64 12.60
N ALA A 452 26.86 13.33 13.13
CA ALA A 452 27.27 14.65 12.64
C ALA A 452 27.85 14.58 11.21
N GLN A 453 28.61 13.52 10.91
CA GLN A 453 29.16 13.26 9.58
C GLN A 453 28.09 12.87 8.57
N LEU A 454 27.17 11.96 8.93
CA LEU A 454 26.06 11.58 8.05
C LEU A 454 25.11 12.76 7.79
N ALA A 455 24.85 13.60 8.78
CA ALA A 455 24.14 14.89 8.60
C ALA A 455 24.94 15.94 7.80
N ARG A 456 26.21 15.72 7.52
CA ARG A 456 27.05 16.54 6.63
C ARG A 456 27.04 15.99 5.19
N LEU A 457 27.06 14.67 5.05
CA LEU A 457 26.91 13.95 3.78
C LEU A 457 25.53 14.19 3.17
N ASP A 458 24.45 14.07 3.94
CA ASP A 458 23.07 14.41 3.53
C ASP A 458 22.98 15.84 2.94
N ARG A 459 23.59 16.84 3.61
CA ARG A 459 23.65 18.22 3.09
C ARG A 459 24.52 18.39 1.85
N ALA A 460 25.63 17.65 1.73
CA ALA A 460 26.52 17.74 0.58
C ALA A 460 26.00 16.97 -0.66
N TYR A 461 25.10 16.01 -0.45
CA TYR A 461 24.58 15.10 -1.47
C TYR A 461 23.05 14.86 -1.30
N PRO A 462 22.21 15.92 -1.26
CA PRO A 462 20.79 15.84 -0.88
C PRO A 462 19.86 15.14 -1.90
N ARG A 463 20.45 14.55 -2.95
CA ARG A 463 19.80 13.71 -3.96
C ARG A 463 20.09 12.22 -3.76
N GLU A 464 21.16 11.87 -3.04
CA GLU A 464 21.60 10.49 -2.86
C GLU A 464 20.74 9.76 -1.84
N ARG A 465 19.68 9.10 -2.33
CA ARG A 465 18.79 8.24 -1.50
C ARG A 465 19.31 6.84 -1.28
N MET A 466 20.45 6.49 -1.86
CA MET A 466 21.02 5.14 -1.81
C MET A 466 22.48 5.20 -1.38
N VAL A 467 22.90 4.24 -0.56
CA VAL A 467 24.29 4.08 -0.12
C VAL A 467 24.70 2.62 -0.26
N THR A 468 25.92 2.39 -0.76
CA THR A 468 26.49 1.03 -0.78
C THR A 468 27.33 0.77 0.46
N LEU A 469 27.32 -0.47 0.94
CA LEU A 469 28.03 -0.93 2.13
C LEU A 469 28.99 -2.07 1.78
N THR A 470 30.20 -2.01 2.31
CA THR A 470 31.15 -3.12 2.35
C THR A 470 31.50 -3.42 3.80
N LEU A 471 31.86 -4.67 4.09
CA LEU A 471 32.17 -5.15 5.44
C LEU A 471 33.59 -5.72 5.45
N GLY A 472 34.37 -5.40 6.47
CA GLY A 472 35.64 -6.07 6.78
C GLY A 472 35.42 -7.35 7.58
N ASP A 473 36.42 -8.25 7.57
CA ASP A 473 36.34 -9.52 8.30
C ASP A 473 36.29 -9.37 9.84
N ASP A 474 36.59 -8.17 10.37
CA ASP A 474 36.65 -7.87 11.80
C ASP A 474 35.37 -7.24 12.38
N VAL A 475 34.31 -7.03 11.59
CA VAL A 475 33.03 -6.40 12.00
C VAL A 475 32.21 -7.22 13.00
N LEU A 476 31.80 -6.60 14.10
CA LEU A 476 30.83 -7.16 15.06
C LEU A 476 29.38 -6.89 14.63
N TYR A 477 28.44 -7.77 14.99
CA TYR A 477 27.02 -7.61 14.59
C TYR A 477 26.39 -6.32 15.15
N GLN A 478 26.68 -5.95 16.40
CA GLN A 478 26.30 -4.65 16.97
C GLN A 478 26.74 -3.46 16.10
N GLN A 479 27.97 -3.47 15.55
CA GLN A 479 28.49 -2.37 14.72
C GLN A 479 27.71 -2.24 13.42
N LEU A 480 27.30 -3.37 12.82
CA LEU A 480 26.43 -3.39 11.64
C LEU A 480 25.03 -2.85 11.98
N GLN A 481 24.44 -3.28 13.09
CA GLN A 481 23.13 -2.80 13.54
C GLN A 481 23.12 -1.29 13.82
N ASP A 482 24.16 -0.77 14.47
CA ASP A 482 24.27 0.67 14.79
C ASP A 482 24.46 1.51 13.52
N LEU A 483 25.31 1.06 12.58
CA LEU A 483 25.48 1.74 11.30
C LEU A 483 24.17 1.75 10.48
N LEU A 484 23.47 0.62 10.38
CA LEU A 484 22.19 0.56 9.68
C LEU A 484 21.15 1.47 10.36
N ARG A 485 21.14 1.56 11.70
CA ARG A 485 20.26 2.48 12.44
C ARG A 485 20.55 3.95 12.13
N ALA A 486 21.82 4.32 11.87
CA ALA A 486 22.22 5.68 11.52
C ALA A 486 22.03 6.05 10.03
N LEU A 487 21.91 5.07 9.14
CA LEU A 487 21.71 5.25 7.70
C LEU A 487 20.23 5.25 7.27
N VAL A 488 19.49 4.19 7.64
CA VAL A 488 18.08 3.95 7.24
C VAL A 488 17.09 3.93 8.40
N GLY A 489 17.57 3.75 9.64
CA GLY A 489 16.75 3.78 10.85
C GLY A 489 16.66 5.15 11.52
N GLY A 490 16.33 5.14 12.81
CA GLY A 490 16.43 6.30 13.69
C GLY A 490 15.40 7.41 13.45
N PRO A 491 15.54 8.57 14.13
CA PRO A 491 14.64 9.72 13.98
C PRO A 491 14.92 10.55 12.72
N GLN A 492 16.03 10.31 12.03
CA GLN A 492 16.44 10.99 10.80
C GLN A 492 16.86 9.93 9.77
N ARG A 493 15.88 9.37 9.04
CA ARG A 493 16.17 8.52 7.87
C ARG A 493 16.87 9.38 6.82
N ARG A 494 18.14 9.10 6.53
CA ARG A 494 18.95 9.87 5.57
C ARG A 494 18.95 9.21 4.19
N PHE A 495 19.14 7.89 4.17
CA PHE A 495 19.04 7.07 2.97
C PHE A 495 17.74 6.26 2.98
N ASP A 496 17.18 6.04 1.80
CA ASP A 496 16.03 5.16 1.64
C ASP A 496 16.45 3.69 1.51
N VAL A 497 17.65 3.44 0.94
CA VAL A 497 18.22 2.09 0.70
C VAL A 497 19.68 2.00 1.12
N VAL A 498 20.06 0.93 1.81
CA VAL A 498 21.45 0.49 2.01
C VAL A 498 21.65 -0.83 1.29
N ALA A 499 22.69 -0.95 0.47
CA ALA A 499 22.98 -2.14 -0.31
C ALA A 499 24.39 -2.69 -0.07
N TRP A 500 24.49 -3.93 0.43
CA TRP A 500 25.74 -4.64 0.64
C TRP A 500 26.32 -5.14 -0.69
N THR A 501 27.58 -4.79 -0.96
CA THR A 501 28.34 -5.18 -2.16
C THR A 501 29.54 -6.06 -1.76
N PRO A 502 29.33 -7.36 -1.47
CA PRO A 502 30.31 -8.22 -0.78
C PRO A 502 31.67 -8.41 -1.48
N ALA A 503 31.77 -8.13 -2.77
CA ALA A 503 33.01 -8.24 -3.55
C ALA A 503 33.56 -6.87 -4.02
N ALA A 504 33.03 -5.75 -3.52
CA ALA A 504 33.63 -4.45 -3.77
C ALA A 504 34.89 -4.26 -2.92
N ALA A 505 35.92 -3.64 -3.50
CA ALA A 505 37.23 -3.54 -2.87
C ALA A 505 37.19 -2.73 -1.55
N PRO A 506 37.93 -3.15 -0.51
CA PRO A 506 38.07 -2.40 0.73
C PRO A 506 38.80 -1.06 0.50
N PRO A 507 38.71 -0.11 1.46
CA PRO A 507 39.49 1.12 1.41
C PRO A 507 41.00 0.81 1.41
N PRO A 508 41.82 1.65 0.74
CA PRO A 508 43.27 1.63 0.93
C PRO A 508 43.65 1.69 2.41
N ALA A 509 44.72 0.99 2.78
CA ALA A 509 45.24 1.01 4.14
C ALA A 509 45.58 2.45 4.56
N ASP A 510 46.46 3.08 3.77
CA ASP A 510 46.86 4.47 3.89
C ASP A 510 46.16 5.33 2.82
N LEU A 511 45.69 6.51 3.23
CA LEU A 511 45.07 7.51 2.35
C LEU A 511 45.88 8.80 2.46
N PRO A 512 46.41 9.35 1.34
CA PRO A 512 47.26 10.53 1.39
C PRO A 512 46.57 11.73 2.05
N GLU A 513 47.21 12.33 3.06
CA GLU A 513 46.64 13.43 3.85
C GLU A 513 46.14 14.60 2.97
N LYS A 514 46.88 14.92 1.90
CA LYS A 514 46.45 15.92 0.90
C LYS A 514 45.10 15.56 0.26
N SER A 515 44.92 14.32 -0.18
CA SER A 515 43.66 13.85 -0.78
C SER A 515 42.52 13.86 0.23
N LEU A 516 42.80 13.53 1.49
CA LEU A 516 41.85 13.64 2.59
C LEU A 516 41.44 15.10 2.84
N ALA A 517 42.39 16.03 2.87
CA ALA A 517 42.13 17.46 3.04
C ALA A 517 41.34 18.06 1.87
N GLU A 518 41.66 17.68 0.63
CA GLU A 518 40.94 18.09 -0.58
C GLU A 518 39.50 17.54 -0.60
N ALA A 519 39.30 16.26 -0.26
CA ALA A 519 37.99 15.63 -0.24
C ALA A 519 37.12 16.13 0.93
N ARG A 520 37.70 16.37 2.12
CA ARG A 520 37.04 17.07 3.23
C ARG A 520 36.63 18.48 2.79
N ARG A 521 37.54 19.30 2.22
CA ARG A 521 37.21 20.64 1.71
C ARG A 521 36.09 20.63 0.67
N ARG A 522 36.03 19.60 -0.20
CA ARG A 522 34.95 19.40 -1.17
C ARG A 522 33.60 19.13 -0.47
N LEU A 523 33.57 18.23 0.52
CA LEU A 523 32.40 17.96 1.36
C LEU A 523 31.91 19.23 2.07
N ASP A 524 32.83 20.00 2.65
CA ASP A 524 32.56 21.24 3.37
C ASP A 524 31.90 22.30 2.48
N VAL A 525 32.44 22.53 1.28
CA VAL A 525 31.85 23.48 0.30
C VAL A 525 30.47 23.02 -0.16
N ARG A 526 30.29 21.72 -0.44
CA ARG A 526 29.01 21.15 -0.85
C ARG A 526 27.94 21.28 0.23
N ALA A 527 28.26 20.95 1.48
CA ALA A 527 27.37 21.09 2.62
C ALA A 527 27.09 22.56 3.04
N GLY A 528 27.92 23.51 2.60
CA GLY A 528 27.69 24.94 2.73
C GLY A 528 26.78 25.52 1.64
N LEU A 529 26.75 24.92 0.45
CA LEU A 529 25.89 25.36 -0.66
C LEU A 529 24.42 24.97 -0.48
N PHE A 530 24.12 23.94 0.32
CA PHE A 530 22.76 23.51 0.65
C PHE A 530 22.56 23.43 2.17
N THR A 531 21.84 24.42 2.70
CA THR A 531 21.37 24.46 4.10
C THR A 531 19.87 24.80 4.14
N ARG A 532 19.27 24.86 5.34
CA ARG A 532 17.83 25.13 5.52
C ARG A 532 17.37 26.53 5.07
N THR A 533 18.27 27.46 4.80
CA THR A 533 17.93 28.79 4.22
C THR A 533 18.12 28.87 2.71
N ALA A 534 18.71 27.84 2.07
CA ALA A 534 18.79 27.77 0.61
C ALA A 534 17.37 27.73 0.01
N SER A 535 17.13 28.53 -1.03
CA SER A 535 15.78 28.78 -1.54
C SER A 535 15.76 28.83 -3.06
N ALA A 536 14.63 28.47 -3.66
CA ALA A 536 14.42 28.57 -5.09
C ALA A 536 13.00 29.07 -5.39
N GLY A 537 12.83 29.77 -6.50
CA GLY A 537 11.53 30.28 -6.94
C GLY A 537 11.56 30.83 -8.35
N LEU A 538 10.38 31.02 -8.93
CA LEU A 538 10.21 31.56 -10.27
C LEU A 538 10.58 33.05 -10.29
N VAL A 539 11.40 33.45 -11.26
CA VAL A 539 11.62 34.86 -11.60
C VAL A 539 10.57 35.25 -12.62
N LEU A 540 9.48 35.84 -12.15
CA LEU A 540 8.54 36.50 -13.03
C LEU A 540 9.21 37.72 -13.69
N PRO A 541 9.01 37.94 -15.00
CA PRO A 541 9.40 39.20 -15.63
C PRO A 541 8.59 40.34 -15.00
N ALA A 542 9.23 41.50 -14.78
CA ALA A 542 8.49 42.68 -14.34
C ALA A 542 7.54 43.11 -15.46
N PRO A 543 6.24 43.37 -15.17
CA PRO A 543 5.32 43.90 -16.17
C PRO A 543 5.78 45.29 -16.64
N PRO A 544 5.55 45.66 -17.92
CA PRO A 544 5.87 47.00 -18.38
C PRO A 544 5.02 48.05 -17.62
N PRO A 545 5.54 49.28 -17.42
CA PRO A 545 4.85 50.29 -16.62
C PRO A 545 3.43 50.58 -17.10
N GLY A 546 2.44 50.35 -16.22
CA GLY A 546 1.02 50.55 -16.51
C GLY A 546 0.27 49.36 -17.08
N ALA A 547 0.93 48.23 -17.38
CA ALA A 547 0.27 46.99 -17.74
C ALA A 547 -0.12 46.16 -16.50
N PRO A 548 -1.23 45.38 -16.53
CA PRO A 548 -1.48 44.36 -15.53
C PRO A 548 -0.40 43.27 -15.57
N ALA A 549 -0.15 42.63 -14.43
CA ALA A 549 0.77 41.50 -14.35
C ALA A 549 0.08 40.22 -14.86
N GLU A 550 0.09 40.00 -16.17
CA GLU A 550 -0.35 38.72 -16.75
C GLU A 550 0.59 37.58 -16.27
N PRO A 551 0.04 36.47 -15.76
CA PRO A 551 0.85 35.38 -15.25
C PRO A 551 1.50 34.60 -16.41
N LEU A 552 2.83 34.42 -16.34
CA LEU A 552 3.64 33.74 -17.36
C LEU A 552 3.25 32.27 -17.62
N LEU A 553 2.49 31.67 -16.70
CA LEU A 553 1.91 30.33 -16.80
C LEU A 553 0.48 30.36 -16.23
N PRO A 554 -0.45 29.55 -16.77
CA PRO A 554 -1.74 29.27 -16.12
C PRO A 554 -1.57 28.79 -14.67
N GLU A 555 -2.57 29.01 -13.81
CA GLU A 555 -2.43 28.84 -12.35
C GLU A 555 -2.02 27.42 -11.93
N GLY A 556 -2.57 26.38 -12.59
CA GLY A 556 -2.23 24.99 -12.31
C GLY A 556 -0.78 24.66 -12.68
N ASP A 557 -0.32 25.14 -13.84
CA ASP A 557 1.07 24.99 -14.27
C ASP A 557 2.05 25.88 -13.50
N HIS A 558 1.64 27.07 -13.04
CA HIS A 558 2.43 27.94 -12.19
C HIS A 558 2.79 27.26 -10.87
N LYS A 559 1.78 26.77 -10.12
CA LYS A 559 1.97 26.04 -8.86
C LYS A 559 2.85 24.80 -9.03
N ARG A 560 2.75 24.12 -10.17
CA ARG A 560 3.59 22.96 -10.51
C ARG A 560 5.03 23.36 -10.85
N ALA A 561 5.24 24.49 -11.52
CA ALA A 561 6.56 25.06 -11.79
C ALA A 561 7.24 25.60 -10.52
N GLU A 562 6.48 26.16 -9.57
CA GLU A 562 7.00 26.51 -8.23
C GLU A 562 7.43 25.26 -7.44
N ALA A 563 6.59 24.21 -7.42
CA ALA A 563 6.93 22.95 -6.77
C ALA A 563 8.19 22.29 -7.38
N LEU A 564 8.36 22.37 -8.70
CA LEU A 564 9.59 21.95 -9.39
C LEU A 564 10.78 22.83 -9.00
N ALA A 565 10.62 24.15 -9.00
CA ALA A 565 11.67 25.10 -8.65
C ALA A 565 12.23 24.84 -7.24
N LEU A 566 11.35 24.56 -6.26
CA LEU A 566 11.73 24.18 -4.89
C LEU A 566 12.57 22.90 -4.80
N GLY A 567 12.59 22.04 -5.84
CA GLY A 567 13.53 20.91 -5.94
C GLY A 567 14.97 21.34 -6.25
N PHE A 568 15.16 22.39 -7.05
CA PHE A 568 16.47 22.75 -7.62
C PHE A 568 17.51 23.21 -6.60
N VAL A 569 17.11 23.56 -5.37
CA VAL A 569 18.05 23.81 -4.26
C VAL A 569 18.96 22.60 -4.00
N ARG A 570 18.49 21.38 -4.27
CA ARG A 570 19.25 20.13 -4.12
C ARG A 570 20.38 19.99 -5.15
N CYS A 571 20.38 20.80 -6.21
CA CYS A 571 21.42 20.82 -7.23
C CYS A 571 22.53 21.85 -6.99
N LEU A 572 22.35 22.80 -6.06
CA LEU A 572 23.40 23.77 -5.69
C LEU A 572 24.75 23.14 -5.33
N PRO A 573 24.83 21.99 -4.62
CA PRO A 573 26.12 21.37 -4.28
C PRO A 573 26.99 21.01 -5.50
N GLU A 574 26.42 20.74 -6.68
CA GLU A 574 27.20 20.40 -7.88
C GLU A 574 28.01 21.59 -8.45
N LEU A 575 27.75 22.82 -7.99
CA LEU A 575 28.62 23.97 -8.25
C LEU A 575 30.02 23.81 -7.64
N GLU A 576 30.10 23.13 -6.48
CA GLU A 576 31.32 22.89 -5.68
C GLU A 576 32.23 24.12 -5.48
N THR A 577 31.64 25.30 -5.56
CA THR A 577 32.30 26.60 -5.58
C THR A 577 31.48 27.50 -4.66
N PRO A 578 32.04 27.96 -3.52
CA PRO A 578 31.27 28.78 -2.59
C PRO A 578 30.93 30.11 -3.27
N LEU A 579 29.63 30.42 -3.32
CA LEU A 579 29.14 31.71 -3.83
C LEU A 579 29.29 32.79 -2.76
N ARG A 580 29.36 34.06 -3.16
CA ARG A 580 29.39 35.18 -2.20
C ARG A 580 28.01 35.40 -1.57
N PRO A 581 27.92 35.97 -0.35
CA PRO A 581 26.64 36.29 0.27
C PRO A 581 25.74 37.11 -0.66
N GLY A 582 24.49 36.67 -0.85
CA GLY A 582 23.52 37.31 -1.74
C GLY A 582 23.69 37.04 -3.24
N GLU A 583 24.71 36.28 -3.67
CA GLU A 583 24.74 35.74 -5.04
C GLU A 583 23.77 34.57 -5.21
N PHE A 584 23.41 34.27 -6.46
CA PHE A 584 22.42 33.27 -6.84
C PHE A 584 22.74 32.74 -8.24
N VAL A 585 22.15 31.61 -8.61
CA VAL A 585 22.20 31.07 -9.98
C VAL A 585 20.80 31.13 -10.59
N ASP A 586 20.69 31.77 -11.75
CA ASP A 586 19.46 31.83 -12.53
C ASP A 586 19.49 30.72 -13.59
N VAL A 587 18.52 29.81 -13.56
CA VAL A 587 18.42 28.69 -14.50
C VAL A 587 17.22 28.91 -15.43
N GLU A 588 17.47 29.09 -16.73
CA GLU A 588 16.43 29.20 -17.74
C GLU A 588 15.93 27.80 -18.11
N LEU A 589 14.62 27.57 -17.96
CA LEU A 589 13.94 26.38 -18.48
C LEU A 589 13.19 26.76 -19.76
N ARG A 590 13.36 25.95 -20.82
CA ARG A 590 12.59 26.04 -22.07
C ARG A 590 11.62 24.86 -22.16
N PHE A 591 10.35 25.15 -22.41
CA PHE A 591 9.31 24.17 -22.67
C PHE A 591 8.74 24.32 -24.08
N GLU A 592 8.53 23.21 -24.77
CA GLU A 592 7.97 23.13 -26.13
C GLU A 592 6.96 21.96 -26.14
N GLU A 593 5.73 22.18 -26.65
CA GLU A 593 4.61 21.23 -26.54
C GLU A 593 4.37 20.73 -25.10
N GLY A 594 4.50 21.64 -24.13
CA GLY A 594 4.44 21.36 -22.70
C GLY A 594 5.59 20.50 -22.14
N ARG A 595 6.55 20.03 -22.95
CA ARG A 595 7.68 19.19 -22.53
C ARG A 595 8.95 20.01 -22.32
N LEU A 596 9.81 19.59 -21.37
CA LEU A 596 11.11 20.22 -21.19
C LEU A 596 11.98 20.02 -22.44
N ALA A 597 12.36 21.12 -23.08
CA ALA A 597 13.15 21.17 -24.31
C ALA A 597 14.55 21.80 -24.10
N GLY A 598 14.87 22.25 -22.89
CA GLY A 598 16.22 22.68 -22.54
C GLY A 598 16.33 23.31 -21.15
N VAL A 599 17.52 23.24 -20.59
CA VAL A 599 17.93 23.85 -19.32
C VAL A 599 19.21 24.63 -19.58
N GLU A 600 19.31 25.88 -19.13
CA GLU A 600 20.54 26.67 -19.26
C GLU A 600 20.84 27.48 -17.97
N PRO A 601 21.80 27.05 -17.14
CA PRO A 601 22.21 27.80 -15.95
C PRO A 601 23.08 28.99 -16.34
N ARG A 602 22.60 30.20 -16.06
CA ARG A 602 23.36 31.45 -16.23
C ARG A 602 24.42 31.53 -15.13
N PRO A 603 25.71 31.76 -15.46
CA PRO A 603 26.77 31.76 -14.46
C PRO A 603 26.60 32.88 -13.43
N PRO A 604 26.84 32.62 -12.12
CA PRO A 604 26.86 33.65 -11.09
C PRO A 604 28.06 34.59 -11.26
N LYS A 605 28.11 35.69 -10.47
CA LYS A 605 29.24 36.63 -10.48
C LYS A 605 30.54 35.98 -9.98
N THR A 606 30.45 35.02 -9.06
CA THR A 606 31.55 34.11 -8.71
C THR A 606 31.91 33.22 -9.91
N ARG A 607 33.18 33.19 -10.30
CA ARG A 607 33.68 32.38 -11.44
C ARG A 607 33.61 30.88 -11.14
N VAL A 608 32.49 30.24 -11.47
CA VAL A 608 32.32 28.78 -11.46
C VAL A 608 33.02 28.15 -12.68
N PRO A 609 33.82 27.08 -12.53
CA PRO A 609 34.41 26.36 -13.66
C PRO A 609 33.34 25.70 -14.55
N PRO A 610 33.48 25.72 -15.90
CA PRO A 610 32.46 25.19 -16.80
C PRO A 610 31.96 23.75 -16.51
N PRO A 611 32.81 22.77 -16.12
CA PRO A 611 32.34 21.42 -15.79
C PRO A 611 31.38 21.36 -14.60
N ARG A 612 31.47 22.30 -13.65
CA ARG A 612 30.58 22.41 -12.49
C ARG A 612 29.26 23.08 -12.84
N LEU A 613 29.28 24.04 -13.77
CA LEU A 613 28.06 24.62 -14.34
C LEU A 613 27.31 23.58 -15.21
N ALA A 614 28.04 22.71 -15.92
CA ALA A 614 27.49 21.56 -16.62
C ALA A 614 26.92 20.51 -15.66
N ALA A 615 27.59 20.20 -14.54
CA ALA A 615 27.06 19.31 -13.51
C ALA A 615 25.76 19.85 -12.89
N LEU A 616 25.67 21.16 -12.64
CA LEU A 616 24.42 21.82 -12.24
C LEU A 616 23.32 21.66 -13.32
N LYS A 617 23.65 21.88 -14.60
CA LYS A 617 22.73 21.71 -15.73
C LYS A 617 22.14 20.31 -15.76
N THR A 618 22.98 19.27 -15.80
CA THR A 618 22.54 17.87 -15.82
C THR A 618 21.74 17.51 -14.57
N CYS A 619 22.09 18.04 -13.40
CA CYS A 619 21.31 17.85 -12.18
C CYS A 619 19.88 18.40 -12.31
N VAL A 620 19.71 19.59 -12.90
CA VAL A 620 18.39 20.20 -13.13
C VAL A 620 17.62 19.49 -14.26
N GLU A 621 18.31 19.05 -15.31
CA GLU A 621 17.73 18.20 -16.37
C GLU A 621 17.20 16.87 -15.81
N ASP A 622 17.85 16.31 -14.78
CA ASP A 622 17.39 15.13 -14.06
C ASP A 622 16.22 15.40 -13.12
N GLU A 623 16.25 16.46 -12.30
CA GLU A 623 15.12 16.82 -11.41
C GLU A 623 13.86 17.20 -12.20
N ALA A 624 14.02 17.82 -13.37
CA ALA A 624 12.91 18.15 -14.27
C ALA A 624 12.56 17.03 -15.28
N ARG A 625 13.21 15.87 -15.19
CA ARG A 625 13.01 14.76 -16.14
C ARG A 625 11.57 14.23 -16.06
N GLY A 626 10.87 14.26 -17.19
CA GLY A 626 9.47 13.83 -17.27
C GLY A 626 8.45 14.84 -16.77
N PHE A 627 8.87 15.97 -16.18
CA PHE A 627 7.97 17.08 -15.90
C PHE A 627 7.39 17.63 -17.20
N ARG A 628 6.09 17.94 -17.17
CA ARG A 628 5.35 18.54 -18.29
C ARG A 628 4.39 19.60 -17.79
N LEU A 629 4.30 20.72 -18.50
CA LEU A 629 3.19 21.65 -18.43
C LEU A 629 1.94 20.97 -19.03
N ARG A 630 0.75 21.26 -18.51
CA ARG A 630 -0.54 20.62 -18.90
C ARG A 630 -1.44 21.60 -19.64
N GLU A 631 -1.51 22.83 -19.15
CA GLU A 631 -2.32 23.92 -19.67
C GLU A 631 -1.51 24.72 -20.70
N GLN A 632 -0.23 24.99 -20.42
CA GLN A 632 0.66 25.72 -21.31
C GLN A 632 1.25 24.83 -22.41
N GLN A 633 0.52 24.71 -23.53
CA GLN A 633 0.96 23.95 -24.71
C GLN A 633 1.91 24.73 -25.63
N ALA A 634 1.75 26.06 -25.72
CA ALA A 634 2.60 26.91 -26.54
C ALA A 634 4.01 27.07 -25.91
N GLY A 635 5.04 27.15 -26.75
CA GLY A 635 6.43 27.20 -26.32
C GLY A 635 6.71 28.39 -25.38
N VAL A 636 7.26 28.10 -24.20
CA VAL A 636 7.44 29.07 -23.11
C VAL A 636 8.84 28.95 -22.51
N ARG A 637 9.35 30.05 -21.96
CA ARG A 637 10.58 30.06 -21.16
C ARG A 637 10.35 30.80 -19.85
N PHE A 638 10.91 30.28 -18.77
CA PHE A 638 10.93 30.96 -17.48
C PHE A 638 12.25 30.69 -16.76
N THR A 639 12.61 31.58 -15.84
CA THR A 639 13.86 31.46 -15.06
C THR A 639 13.54 31.04 -13.63
N VAL A 640 14.23 30.03 -13.13
CA VAL A 640 14.24 29.69 -11.70
C VAL A 640 15.49 30.31 -11.06
N ARG A 641 15.31 31.15 -10.03
CA ARG A 641 16.42 31.69 -9.25
C ARG A 641 16.69 30.79 -8.05
N VAL A 642 17.83 30.12 -8.07
CA VAL A 642 18.29 29.23 -7.00
C VAL A 642 19.33 29.98 -6.16
N ARG A 643 19.07 30.15 -4.86
CA ARG A 643 19.91 30.86 -3.90
C ARG A 643 20.55 29.90 -2.91
N PRO A 644 21.87 30.01 -2.65
CA PRO A 644 22.49 29.41 -1.48
C PRO A 644 21.94 30.03 -0.18
N SER A 645 22.40 29.48 0.94
CA SER A 645 21.98 29.80 2.31
C SER A 645 22.23 31.23 2.78
#